data_AF-A0A950U5T3-F1
#
_entry.id   AF-A0A950U5T3-F1
#
_cell.length_a   1.000
_cell.length_b   1.000
_cell.length_c   1.000
_cell.angle_alpha   90.00
_cell.angle_beta   90.00
_cell.angle_gamma   90.00
#
_symmetry.space_group_name_H-M   'P 1'
#
loop_
_entity.id
_entity.type
_entity.pdbx_description
1 polymer ?
#
loop_
_entity_poly.entity_id
_entity_poly.type
_entity_poly.pdbx_seq_one_letter_code
_entity_poly.pdbx_strand_id
1 'polypeptide(L)'
;MKIAACQALRRTLAADRPAFGLWVTLDSPAVTEMAVALGMDWVVIDAEHGHLDWKEIAEHIRATVRSETVALVRLAELNAGAIKRALDIGADGVVIPWVETAEQLQQAVRCAKYPLDGVRGIGAERATAWGQALAEHAAGANEHVFVVPIIETVRGGTNVAALGQVEGVDLFWFGPADYSASAGYRGQWEGPGVGAEILRLKDALRAAGKHCGVVATSDANVQERLAQGFRAIGLGMDAGLLLRSLRASLAGAGRDRVMRADLVSGGREPPVSSSVTSPEREPPIETSVLIGAEGLNRGLTPPARRRQFRVALTGDFYSTDGAPKYRDTGLGVFDSTHVAVRSFAQHRAEIGADQLAGANGAIVLTPRVTAASLLNTPDLLAVGRFGVGYDTVDVAACTAADVLLFIAAGAVDRPVAEATVAWMLALNHHVRTKDQLVREARWDDRSQFMGTELRDRTLGVVGFGGIGRALVKLLAGFGMNRPLVFDPFVSAADAAQLGARLVPLDELLAEADLVSVHCPLTERTRDLIGARELALMKPTAYLLNTARGGIVDEDALGVALKDKRIAGAAIDCFVGEPLTAPSAFTAFDNALLAPHCIAWTDELFRDIGRAVCRGMLDLSLGRRPAGVLNPAVFDRPTFQDKWRRLRRAGN
;
A
#
# COMPACT_ATOMS: atom_id res chain seq x y z
N MET A 1 15.49 5.18 -27.24
CA MET A 1 14.74 6.45 -27.06
C MET A 1 14.38 6.96 -28.43
N LYS A 2 13.17 7.47 -28.61
CA LYS A 2 12.73 8.00 -29.91
C LYS A 2 13.06 9.49 -30.02
N ILE A 3 14.33 9.80 -30.31
CA ILE A 3 14.82 11.18 -30.38
C ILE A 3 13.97 12.05 -31.32
N ALA A 4 13.63 11.55 -32.51
CA ALA A 4 12.81 12.28 -33.47
C ALA A 4 11.42 12.65 -32.91
N ALA A 5 10.77 11.71 -32.20
CA ALA A 5 9.49 11.94 -31.53
C ALA A 5 9.62 13.00 -30.42
N CYS A 6 10.64 12.89 -29.57
CA CYS A 6 10.90 13.88 -28.51
C CYS A 6 11.12 15.28 -29.08
N GLN A 7 11.92 15.39 -30.14
CA GLN A 7 12.16 16.66 -30.82
C GLN A 7 10.90 17.20 -31.49
N ALA A 8 10.06 16.34 -32.09
CA ALA A 8 8.79 16.74 -32.67
C ALA A 8 7.86 17.33 -31.62
N LEU A 9 7.70 16.66 -30.46
CA LEU A 9 6.91 17.18 -29.35
C LEU A 9 7.45 18.51 -28.83
N ARG A 10 8.78 18.64 -28.63
CA ARG A 10 9.38 19.93 -28.23
C ARG A 10 9.14 21.03 -29.26
N ARG A 11 9.25 20.75 -30.56
CA ARG A 11 8.93 21.73 -31.62
C ARG A 11 7.46 22.14 -31.59
N THR A 12 6.54 21.20 -31.38
CA THR A 12 5.11 21.50 -31.24
C THR A 12 4.86 22.43 -30.06
N LEU A 13 5.40 22.12 -28.88
CA LEU A 13 5.26 22.95 -27.69
C LEU A 13 5.93 24.32 -27.84
N ALA A 14 7.15 24.38 -28.39
CA ALA A 14 7.89 25.62 -28.62
C ALA A 14 7.20 26.56 -29.62
N ALA A 15 6.46 25.99 -30.59
CA ALA A 15 5.61 26.75 -31.51
C ALA A 15 4.26 27.18 -30.87
N ASP A 16 4.10 27.01 -29.55
CA ASP A 16 2.85 27.21 -28.79
C ASP A 16 1.64 26.48 -29.41
N ARG A 17 1.88 25.37 -30.11
CA ARG A 17 0.81 24.50 -30.64
C ARG A 17 0.40 23.48 -29.59
N PRO A 18 -0.89 23.12 -29.52
CA PRO A 18 -1.34 22.11 -28.58
C PRO A 18 -0.84 20.72 -28.97
N ALA A 19 -0.36 19.98 -27.98
CA ALA A 19 -0.01 18.57 -28.05
C ALA A 19 -1.01 17.78 -27.22
N PHE A 20 -1.65 16.78 -27.84
CA PHE A 20 -2.70 15.99 -27.25
C PHE A 20 -2.19 14.60 -26.87
N GLY A 21 -2.65 14.10 -25.73
CA GLY A 21 -2.27 12.78 -25.29
C GLY A 21 -3.25 12.14 -24.34
N LEU A 22 -2.85 10.96 -23.88
CA LEU A 22 -3.66 10.05 -23.09
C LEU A 22 -2.88 9.57 -21.88
N TRP A 23 -3.59 9.46 -20.76
CA TRP A 23 -3.08 8.77 -19.59
C TRP A 23 -3.59 7.32 -19.58
N VAL A 24 -2.66 6.37 -19.43
CA VAL A 24 -2.89 4.94 -19.59
C VAL A 24 -2.84 4.26 -18.23
N THR A 25 -3.93 3.62 -17.83
CA THR A 25 -4.07 2.87 -16.57
C THR A 25 -4.57 1.44 -16.77
N LEU A 26 -5.03 1.09 -17.97
CA LEU A 26 -5.42 -0.28 -18.35
C LEU A 26 -4.22 -1.06 -18.88
N ASP A 27 -4.18 -2.36 -18.56
CA ASP A 27 -3.08 -3.30 -18.86
C ASP A 27 -2.82 -3.58 -20.34
N SER A 28 -3.84 -3.46 -21.19
CA SER A 28 -3.74 -3.86 -22.58
C SER A 28 -2.93 -2.85 -23.43
N PRO A 29 -1.80 -3.25 -24.06
CA PRO A 29 -1.03 -2.36 -24.93
C PRO A 29 -1.82 -1.88 -26.15
N ALA A 30 -2.93 -2.55 -26.49
CA ALA A 30 -3.86 -2.10 -27.53
C ALA A 30 -4.37 -0.67 -27.28
N VAL A 31 -4.49 -0.23 -26.01
CA VAL A 31 -4.84 1.17 -25.68
C VAL A 31 -3.81 2.14 -26.25
N THR A 32 -2.52 1.82 -26.09
CA THR A 32 -1.44 2.63 -26.64
C THR A 32 -1.32 2.49 -28.14
N GLU A 33 -1.57 1.31 -28.71
CA GLU A 33 -1.65 1.15 -30.18
C GLU A 33 -2.75 2.02 -30.79
N MET A 34 -3.92 2.12 -30.14
CA MET A 34 -4.98 3.02 -30.56
C MET A 34 -4.56 4.50 -30.49
N ALA A 35 -3.89 4.90 -29.41
CA ALA A 35 -3.34 6.26 -29.28
C ALA A 35 -2.33 6.57 -30.41
N VAL A 36 -1.44 5.63 -30.72
CA VAL A 36 -0.47 5.73 -31.81
C VAL A 36 -1.19 5.82 -33.17
N ALA A 37 -2.16 4.95 -33.44
CA ALA A 37 -2.90 4.93 -34.69
C ALA A 37 -3.71 6.21 -34.94
N LEU A 38 -4.17 6.88 -33.87
CA LEU A 38 -4.86 8.16 -33.92
C LEU A 38 -3.92 9.37 -33.98
N GLY A 39 -2.60 9.15 -33.94
CA GLY A 39 -1.61 10.22 -34.03
C GLY A 39 -1.52 11.08 -32.77
N MET A 40 -1.76 10.52 -31.58
CA MET A 40 -1.53 11.26 -30.33
C MET A 40 -0.05 11.61 -30.18
N ASP A 41 0.24 12.82 -29.73
CA ASP A 41 1.61 13.33 -29.57
C ASP A 41 2.36 12.62 -28.44
N TRP A 42 1.65 12.20 -27.39
CA TRP A 42 2.23 11.54 -26.24
C TRP A 42 1.24 10.63 -25.50
N VAL A 43 1.80 9.68 -24.75
CA VAL A 43 1.09 8.90 -23.73
C VAL A 43 1.84 8.97 -22.40
N VAL A 44 1.09 9.03 -21.30
CA VAL A 44 1.64 8.87 -19.94
C VAL A 44 1.16 7.52 -19.42
N ILE A 45 2.08 6.59 -19.23
CA ILE A 45 1.83 5.26 -18.68
C ILE A 45 1.95 5.37 -17.16
N ASP A 46 0.86 5.10 -16.45
CA ASP A 46 0.77 5.38 -15.03
C ASP A 46 1.24 4.20 -14.17
N ALA A 47 2.34 4.39 -13.45
CA ALA A 47 2.86 3.43 -12.46
C ALA A 47 2.57 3.86 -11.00
N GLU A 48 1.79 4.92 -10.77
CA GLU A 48 1.43 5.39 -9.42
C GLU A 48 0.05 4.90 -8.97
N HIS A 49 -1.00 5.20 -9.75
CA HIS A 49 -2.38 4.86 -9.39
C HIS A 49 -2.97 3.73 -10.24
N GLY A 50 -2.31 3.39 -11.36
CA GLY A 50 -2.63 2.24 -12.19
C GLY A 50 -2.34 0.90 -11.50
N HIS A 51 -2.87 -0.18 -12.08
CA HIS A 51 -2.56 -1.56 -11.68
C HIS A 51 -1.46 -2.19 -12.54
N LEU A 52 -0.76 -1.37 -13.32
CA LEU A 52 0.25 -1.79 -14.28
C LEU A 52 1.52 -2.22 -13.53
N ASP A 53 2.00 -3.43 -13.80
CA ASP A 53 3.33 -3.82 -13.40
C ASP A 53 4.36 -3.44 -14.49
N TRP A 54 5.64 -3.67 -14.22
CA TRP A 54 6.72 -3.27 -15.13
C TRP A 54 6.74 -4.02 -16.47
N LYS A 55 6.11 -5.19 -16.56
CA LYS A 55 5.87 -5.94 -17.79
C LYS A 55 4.83 -5.21 -18.64
N GLU A 56 3.68 -4.84 -18.09
CA GLU A 56 2.65 -4.09 -18.83
C GLU A 56 3.20 -2.72 -19.27
N ILE A 57 3.91 -2.01 -18.38
CA ILE A 57 4.57 -0.73 -18.74
C ILE A 57 5.51 -0.93 -19.93
N ALA A 58 6.32 -1.99 -19.93
CA ALA A 58 7.20 -2.30 -21.06
C ALA A 58 6.43 -2.66 -22.33
N GLU A 59 5.27 -3.29 -22.24
CA GLU A 59 4.37 -3.58 -23.36
C GLU A 59 3.79 -2.31 -23.99
N HIS A 60 3.28 -1.38 -23.17
CA HIS A 60 2.83 -0.07 -23.65
C HIS A 60 3.96 0.73 -24.31
N ILE A 61 5.17 0.74 -23.70
CA ILE A 61 6.34 1.40 -24.33
C ILE A 61 6.63 0.77 -25.69
N ARG A 62 6.60 -0.57 -25.79
CA ARG A 62 6.83 -1.29 -27.05
C ARG A 62 5.84 -0.89 -28.15
N ALA A 63 4.57 -0.68 -27.82
CA ALA A 63 3.55 -0.24 -28.77
C ALA A 63 3.89 1.11 -29.43
N THR A 64 4.71 1.95 -28.79
CA THR A 64 5.11 3.26 -29.34
C THR A 64 6.41 3.26 -30.14
N VAL A 65 7.19 2.16 -30.16
CA VAL A 65 8.61 2.16 -30.61
C VAL A 65 8.81 2.68 -32.04
N ARG A 66 7.87 2.45 -32.95
CA ARG A 66 7.92 2.87 -34.35
C ARG A 66 6.93 3.97 -34.69
N SER A 67 6.73 4.91 -33.77
CA SER A 67 5.79 6.02 -33.91
C SER A 67 6.40 7.35 -33.47
N GLU A 68 5.73 8.45 -33.80
CA GLU A 68 6.06 9.79 -33.31
C GLU A 68 5.43 10.09 -31.93
N THR A 69 4.64 9.18 -31.36
CA THR A 69 4.04 9.33 -30.04
C THR A 69 5.10 9.17 -28.95
N VAL A 70 5.32 10.18 -28.13
CA VAL A 70 6.26 10.14 -26.99
C VAL A 70 5.68 9.29 -25.85
N ALA A 71 6.48 8.37 -25.29
CA ALA A 71 6.08 7.51 -24.18
C ALA A 71 6.71 7.99 -22.87
N LEU A 72 5.88 8.57 -22.00
CA LEU A 72 6.28 8.98 -20.66
C LEU A 72 5.79 7.96 -19.63
N VAL A 73 6.54 7.76 -18.55
CA VAL A 73 6.11 6.90 -17.42
C VAL A 73 5.95 7.77 -16.17
N ARG A 74 4.75 7.80 -15.57
CA ARG A 74 4.55 8.42 -14.25
C ARG A 74 5.01 7.45 -13.18
N LEU A 75 5.95 7.89 -12.36
CA LEU A 75 6.48 7.09 -11.24
C LEU A 75 5.63 7.30 -9.99
N ALA A 76 5.65 6.34 -9.07
CA ALA A 76 4.93 6.46 -7.79
C ALA A 76 5.58 7.46 -6.81
N GLU A 77 6.86 7.76 -6.98
CA GLU A 77 7.62 8.69 -6.14
C GLU A 77 8.91 9.12 -6.85
N LEU A 78 9.55 10.17 -6.33
CA LEU A 78 10.91 10.54 -6.72
C LEU A 78 11.91 9.49 -6.25
N ASN A 79 12.21 8.52 -7.12
CA ASN A 79 13.12 7.41 -6.82
C ASN A 79 14.14 7.19 -7.94
N ALA A 80 15.43 7.29 -7.61
CA ALA A 80 16.51 7.16 -8.58
C ALA A 80 16.51 5.80 -9.30
N GLY A 81 16.19 4.72 -8.58
CA GLY A 81 16.10 3.38 -9.14
C GLY A 81 14.93 3.23 -10.11
N ALA A 82 13.78 3.82 -9.79
CA ALA A 82 12.59 3.81 -10.65
C ALA A 82 12.77 4.67 -11.91
N ILE A 83 13.37 5.86 -11.77
CA ILE A 83 13.73 6.73 -12.92
C ILE A 83 14.65 5.98 -13.88
N LYS A 84 15.74 5.41 -13.34
CA LYS A 84 16.68 4.61 -14.13
C LYS A 84 15.96 3.46 -14.84
N ARG A 85 15.16 2.68 -14.10
CA ARG A 85 14.43 1.53 -14.64
C ARG A 85 13.48 1.94 -15.77
N ALA A 86 12.65 2.97 -15.59
CA ALA A 86 11.70 3.45 -16.58
C ALA A 86 12.40 3.86 -17.88
N LEU A 87 13.49 4.61 -17.77
CA LEU A 87 14.25 5.03 -18.94
C LEU A 87 14.99 3.85 -19.60
N ASP A 88 15.52 2.89 -18.82
CA ASP A 88 16.22 1.70 -19.34
C ASP A 88 15.28 0.71 -20.04
N ILE A 89 13.99 0.68 -19.66
CA ILE A 89 12.98 -0.08 -20.40
C ILE A 89 12.46 0.64 -21.65
N GLY A 90 12.99 1.83 -21.94
CA GLY A 90 12.77 2.53 -23.20
C GLY A 90 11.77 3.68 -23.15
N ALA A 91 11.36 4.14 -21.97
CA ALA A 91 10.59 5.37 -21.87
C ALA A 91 11.39 6.57 -22.42
N ASP A 92 10.70 7.50 -23.07
CA ASP A 92 11.29 8.73 -23.58
C ASP A 92 11.46 9.79 -22.49
N GLY A 93 10.77 9.60 -21.36
CA GLY A 93 10.87 10.43 -20.19
C GLY A 93 10.06 9.93 -19.02
N VAL A 94 10.17 10.65 -17.91
CA VAL A 94 9.50 10.33 -16.65
C VAL A 94 8.65 11.51 -16.18
N VAL A 95 7.48 11.19 -15.63
CA VAL A 95 6.63 12.14 -14.91
C VAL A 95 6.82 11.89 -13.42
N ILE A 96 7.13 12.94 -12.66
CA ILE A 96 7.50 12.86 -11.25
C ILE A 96 6.40 13.54 -10.41
N PRO A 97 5.67 12.78 -9.58
CA PRO A 97 4.63 13.35 -8.73
C PRO A 97 5.25 14.02 -7.49
N TRP A 98 4.44 14.77 -6.76
CA TRP A 98 4.76 15.37 -5.45
C TRP A 98 6.05 16.22 -5.43
N VAL A 99 6.34 16.96 -6.51
CA VAL A 99 7.50 17.86 -6.56
C VAL A 99 7.16 19.19 -5.89
N GLU A 100 7.78 19.45 -4.74
CA GLU A 100 7.51 20.62 -3.92
C GLU A 100 8.65 21.63 -3.88
N THR A 101 9.89 21.23 -4.17
CA THR A 101 11.07 22.11 -4.11
C THR A 101 11.98 22.00 -5.34
N ALA A 102 12.78 23.04 -5.58
CA ALA A 102 13.73 23.07 -6.70
C ALA A 102 14.80 21.98 -6.56
N GLU A 103 15.21 21.65 -5.34
CA GLU A 103 16.20 20.61 -5.05
C GLU A 103 15.67 19.22 -5.42
N GLN A 104 14.40 18.93 -5.12
CA GLN A 104 13.76 17.67 -5.54
C GLN A 104 13.71 17.56 -7.06
N LEU A 105 13.37 18.65 -7.75
CA LEU A 105 13.33 18.67 -9.21
C LEU A 105 14.73 18.53 -9.83
N GLN A 106 15.73 19.21 -9.28
CA GLN A 106 17.13 19.05 -9.68
C GLN A 106 17.63 17.62 -9.47
N GLN A 107 17.24 16.98 -8.35
CA GLN A 107 17.53 15.57 -8.11
C GLN A 107 16.92 14.68 -9.18
N ALA A 108 15.65 14.92 -9.56
CA ALA A 108 14.99 14.17 -10.63
C ALA A 108 15.75 14.29 -11.97
N VAL A 109 16.15 15.52 -12.33
CA VAL A 109 16.95 15.80 -13.53
C VAL A 109 18.28 15.06 -13.49
N ARG A 110 19.00 15.12 -12.36
CA ARG A 110 20.28 14.40 -12.18
C ARG A 110 20.11 12.89 -12.30
N CYS A 111 19.02 12.32 -11.77
CA CYS A 111 18.76 10.89 -11.86
C CYS A 111 18.38 10.42 -13.27
N ALA A 112 17.90 11.33 -14.13
CA ALA A 112 17.51 11.02 -15.50
C ALA A 112 18.66 11.10 -16.51
N LYS A 113 19.72 11.86 -16.18
CA LYS A 113 20.88 12.10 -17.05
C LYS A 113 22.09 11.23 -16.69
N TYR A 114 22.84 10.79 -17.71
CA TYR A 114 24.13 10.14 -17.57
C TYR A 114 25.22 11.14 -17.14
N PRO A 115 26.32 10.68 -16.52
CA PRO A 115 27.50 11.50 -16.28
C PRO A 115 28.04 12.14 -17.58
N LEU A 116 28.56 13.37 -17.56
CA LEU A 116 28.86 14.21 -16.38
C LEU A 116 27.68 15.06 -15.86
N ASP A 117 26.56 15.14 -16.59
CA ASP A 117 25.43 16.02 -16.22
C ASP A 117 24.53 15.44 -15.12
N GLY A 118 24.62 14.12 -14.88
CA GLY A 118 23.79 13.41 -13.92
C GLY A 118 24.47 12.19 -13.31
N VAL A 119 23.65 11.31 -12.74
CA VAL A 119 24.06 10.12 -11.98
C VAL A 119 23.38 8.84 -12.45
N ARG A 120 22.69 8.86 -13.60
CA ARG A 120 22.04 7.68 -14.16
C ARG A 120 23.09 6.63 -14.53
N GLY A 121 22.88 5.39 -14.07
CA GLY A 121 23.69 4.25 -14.49
C GLY A 121 23.26 3.72 -15.85
N ILE A 122 24.20 3.11 -16.60
CA ILE A 122 23.94 2.50 -17.90
C ILE A 122 23.48 1.04 -17.72
N GLY A 123 22.33 0.68 -18.30
CA GLY A 123 21.81 -0.69 -18.35
C GLY A 123 22.24 -1.45 -19.62
N ALA A 124 22.12 -2.78 -19.57
CA ALA A 124 22.48 -3.70 -20.67
C ALA A 124 21.41 -3.78 -21.79
N GLU A 125 21.57 -4.74 -22.69
CA GLU A 125 20.82 -4.90 -23.94
C GLU A 125 19.32 -5.21 -23.78
N ARG A 126 18.53 -4.79 -24.78
CA ARG A 126 17.11 -5.10 -24.99
C ARG A 126 16.84 -5.37 -26.48
N ALA A 127 15.78 -6.13 -26.76
CA ALA A 127 15.36 -6.51 -28.11
C ALA A 127 15.04 -5.33 -29.06
N THR A 128 14.79 -4.12 -28.55
CA THR A 128 14.52 -2.91 -29.35
C THR A 128 15.78 -2.12 -29.71
N ALA A 129 16.92 -2.80 -29.87
CA ALA A 129 18.26 -2.24 -30.07
C ALA A 129 18.78 -1.34 -28.93
N TRP A 130 18.04 -1.20 -27.83
CA TRP A 130 18.52 -0.54 -26.62
C TRP A 130 19.68 -1.33 -26.04
N GLY A 131 20.78 -0.67 -25.69
CA GLY A 131 22.03 -1.33 -25.27
C GLY A 131 22.84 -1.99 -26.39
N GLN A 132 22.25 -2.24 -27.57
CA GLN A 132 22.97 -2.65 -28.79
C GLN A 132 23.57 -1.43 -29.54
N ALA A 133 22.90 -0.27 -29.45
CA ALA A 133 23.41 1.03 -29.93
C ALA A 133 23.76 1.97 -28.76
N LEU A 134 24.50 1.45 -27.77
CA LEU A 134 24.71 2.12 -26.48
C LEU A 134 25.37 3.50 -26.63
N ALA A 135 26.40 3.62 -27.47
CA ALA A 135 27.12 4.88 -27.68
C ALA A 135 26.21 5.97 -28.28
N GLU A 136 25.44 5.62 -29.30
CA GLU A 136 24.46 6.53 -29.93
C GLU A 136 23.37 6.94 -28.94
N HIS A 137 22.86 5.98 -28.17
CA HIS A 137 21.84 6.26 -27.17
C HIS A 137 22.34 7.21 -26.08
N ALA A 138 23.51 6.92 -25.50
CA ALA A 138 24.10 7.74 -24.45
C ALA A 138 24.45 9.15 -24.93
N ALA A 139 24.91 9.30 -26.18
CA ALA A 139 25.28 10.59 -26.76
C ALA A 139 24.10 11.58 -26.85
N GLY A 140 22.89 11.09 -27.14
CA GLY A 140 21.69 11.94 -27.26
C GLY A 140 20.75 11.93 -26.06
N ALA A 141 20.89 10.98 -25.13
CA ALA A 141 19.91 10.81 -24.05
C ALA A 141 19.81 12.03 -23.13
N ASN A 142 20.94 12.60 -22.70
CA ASN A 142 20.94 13.73 -21.76
C ASN A 142 20.20 14.96 -22.28
N GLU A 143 20.22 15.16 -23.60
CA GLU A 143 19.56 16.28 -24.26
C GLU A 143 18.06 16.02 -24.45
N HIS A 144 17.65 14.76 -24.65
CA HIS A 144 16.32 14.42 -25.15
C HIS A 144 15.38 13.75 -24.13
N VAL A 145 15.88 13.23 -23.02
CA VAL A 145 15.02 12.72 -21.93
C VAL A 145 14.08 13.82 -21.43
N PHE A 146 12.80 13.53 -21.33
CA PHE A 146 11.87 14.38 -20.60
C PHE A 146 11.91 14.07 -19.09
N VAL A 147 11.98 15.12 -18.28
CA VAL A 147 11.68 15.09 -16.84
C VAL A 147 10.54 16.06 -16.62
N VAL A 148 9.38 15.53 -16.21
CA VAL A 148 8.14 16.30 -16.16
C VAL A 148 7.59 16.28 -14.72
N PRO A 149 7.80 17.32 -13.91
CA PRO A 149 7.21 17.40 -12.58
C PRO A 149 5.70 17.64 -12.64
N ILE A 150 4.98 17.13 -11.64
CA ILE A 150 3.58 17.48 -11.40
C ILE A 150 3.50 18.49 -10.24
N ILE A 151 2.86 19.63 -10.49
CA ILE A 151 2.46 20.61 -9.48
C ILE A 151 1.08 20.21 -8.97
N GLU A 152 1.06 19.56 -7.81
CA GLU A 152 -0.14 18.97 -7.23
C GLU A 152 -0.27 19.18 -5.72
N THR A 153 0.54 20.06 -5.15
CA THR A 153 0.37 20.50 -3.75
C THR A 153 0.43 22.02 -3.63
N VAL A 154 -0.26 22.60 -2.64
CA VAL A 154 -0.16 24.02 -2.29
C VAL A 154 1.29 24.44 -2.03
N ARG A 155 2.10 23.55 -1.44
CA ARG A 155 3.52 23.80 -1.18
C ARG A 155 4.33 23.87 -2.48
N GLY A 156 4.10 22.94 -3.42
CA GLY A 156 4.69 23.02 -4.76
C GLY A 156 4.26 24.28 -5.51
N GLY A 157 2.98 24.66 -5.41
CA GLY A 157 2.46 25.91 -5.95
C GLY A 157 3.15 27.15 -5.39
N THR A 158 3.42 27.18 -4.07
CA THR A 158 4.14 28.28 -3.43
C THR A 158 5.56 28.45 -3.97
N ASN A 159 6.18 27.35 -4.40
CA ASN A 159 7.56 27.31 -4.90
C ASN A 159 7.68 27.35 -6.43
N VAL A 160 6.59 27.63 -7.16
CA VAL A 160 6.57 27.51 -8.63
C VAL A 160 7.62 28.38 -9.33
N ALA A 161 7.93 29.55 -8.77
CA ALA A 161 8.94 30.45 -9.32
C ALA A 161 10.33 29.81 -9.29
N ALA A 162 10.71 29.16 -8.17
CA ALA A 162 11.98 28.45 -8.04
C ALA A 162 12.01 27.19 -8.91
N LEU A 163 10.91 26.45 -8.97
CA LEU A 163 10.76 25.28 -9.83
C LEU A 163 10.94 25.65 -11.32
N GLY A 164 10.37 26.78 -11.74
CA GLY A 164 10.51 27.31 -13.11
C GLY A 164 11.94 27.70 -13.50
N GLN A 165 12.87 27.84 -12.56
CA GLN A 165 14.28 28.12 -12.85
C GLN A 165 15.13 26.86 -13.01
N VAL A 166 14.58 25.67 -12.76
CA VAL A 166 15.35 24.42 -12.91
C VAL A 166 15.60 24.13 -14.39
N GLU A 167 16.87 23.95 -14.74
CA GLU A 167 17.30 23.58 -16.08
C GLU A 167 17.01 22.11 -16.40
N GLY A 168 16.83 21.79 -17.69
CA GLY A 168 16.51 20.44 -18.15
C GLY A 168 15.06 20.01 -17.93
N VAL A 169 14.17 20.97 -17.63
CA VAL A 169 12.73 20.76 -17.49
C VAL A 169 11.99 21.73 -18.42
N ASP A 170 11.33 21.20 -19.45
CA ASP A 170 10.63 22.01 -20.47
C ASP A 170 9.10 22.06 -20.23
N LEU A 171 8.56 21.04 -19.57
CA LEU A 171 7.13 20.82 -19.38
C LEU A 171 6.82 20.57 -17.90
N PHE A 172 5.74 21.17 -17.41
CA PHE A 172 5.19 20.96 -16.08
C PHE A 172 3.75 20.47 -16.20
N TRP A 173 3.38 19.44 -15.44
CA TRP A 173 2.00 19.01 -15.29
C TRP A 173 1.36 19.71 -14.09
N PHE A 174 0.05 19.95 -14.18
CA PHE A 174 -0.78 20.29 -13.03
C PHE A 174 -1.70 19.12 -12.73
N GLY A 175 -1.80 18.76 -11.44
CA GLY A 175 -2.72 17.75 -10.92
C GLY A 175 -3.84 18.41 -10.12
N PRO A 176 -4.97 18.80 -10.74
CA PRO A 176 -5.98 19.62 -10.07
C PRO A 176 -6.63 18.92 -8.86
N ALA A 177 -6.91 17.62 -8.97
CA ALA A 177 -7.55 16.85 -7.91
C ALA A 177 -6.68 16.76 -6.65
N ASP A 178 -5.39 16.45 -6.84
CA ASP A 178 -4.42 16.36 -5.74
C ASP A 178 -4.07 17.74 -5.18
N TYR A 179 -3.97 18.77 -6.03
CA TYR A 179 -3.81 20.15 -5.59
C TYR A 179 -5.00 20.58 -4.72
N SER A 180 -6.22 20.31 -5.17
CA SER A 180 -7.45 20.54 -4.41
C SER A 180 -7.45 19.80 -3.08
N ALA A 181 -7.07 18.53 -3.06
CA ALA A 181 -6.96 17.74 -1.85
C ALA A 181 -5.93 18.34 -0.87
N SER A 182 -4.79 18.80 -1.36
CA SER A 182 -3.74 19.48 -0.56
C SER A 182 -4.20 20.84 -0.02
N ALA A 183 -5.09 21.52 -0.74
CA ALA A 183 -5.73 22.78 -0.34
C ALA A 183 -6.93 22.58 0.61
N GLY A 184 -7.29 21.33 0.93
CA GLY A 184 -8.38 20.98 1.84
C GLY A 184 -9.70 20.58 1.17
N TYR A 185 -9.77 20.61 -0.17
CA TYR A 185 -10.97 20.29 -0.97
C TYR A 185 -10.91 18.86 -1.54
N ARG A 186 -10.90 17.86 -0.66
CA ARG A 186 -10.80 16.43 -1.05
C ARG A 186 -11.97 15.98 -1.92
N GLY A 187 -11.66 15.23 -2.97
CA GLY A 187 -12.66 14.68 -3.90
C GLY A 187 -13.23 15.70 -4.90
N GLN A 188 -12.70 16.92 -4.91
CA GLN A 188 -13.08 17.95 -5.88
C GLN A 188 -11.95 18.10 -6.90
N TRP A 189 -12.31 18.17 -8.19
CA TRP A 189 -11.32 18.35 -9.26
C TRP A 189 -10.61 19.70 -9.15
N GLU A 190 -11.39 20.77 -9.00
CA GLU A 190 -10.91 22.12 -8.70
C GLU A 190 -11.82 22.69 -7.62
N GLY A 191 -11.39 22.58 -6.36
CA GLY A 191 -12.12 23.18 -5.25
C GLY A 191 -12.20 24.71 -5.34
N PRO A 192 -12.99 25.37 -4.48
CA PRO A 192 -13.11 26.83 -4.45
C PRO A 192 -11.75 27.55 -4.52
N GLY A 193 -11.57 28.40 -5.54
CA GLY A 193 -10.33 29.16 -5.77
C GLY A 193 -9.15 28.38 -6.38
N VAL A 194 -9.20 27.05 -6.41
CA VAL A 194 -8.09 26.22 -6.92
C VAL A 194 -7.86 26.42 -8.41
N GLY A 195 -8.92 26.47 -9.23
CA GLY A 195 -8.77 26.70 -10.66
C GLY A 195 -8.06 28.02 -10.98
N ALA A 196 -8.45 29.11 -10.29
CA ALA A 196 -7.81 30.41 -10.44
C ALA A 196 -6.34 30.39 -10.00
N GLU A 197 -6.04 29.69 -8.91
CA GLU A 197 -4.67 29.52 -8.43
C GLU A 197 -3.80 28.71 -9.41
N ILE A 198 -4.32 27.60 -9.93
CA ILE A 198 -3.63 26.80 -10.96
C ILE A 198 -3.31 27.65 -12.19
N LEU A 199 -4.25 28.50 -12.63
CA LEU A 199 -4.01 29.42 -13.75
C LEU A 199 -2.89 30.42 -13.44
N ARG A 200 -2.92 31.04 -12.25
CA ARG A 200 -1.86 31.94 -11.78
C ARG A 200 -0.49 31.28 -11.77
N LEU A 201 -0.40 30.04 -11.27
CA LEU A 201 0.84 29.27 -11.21
C LEU A 201 1.33 28.87 -12.61
N LYS A 202 0.43 28.44 -13.49
CA LYS A 202 0.71 28.15 -14.89
C LYS A 202 1.22 29.40 -15.63
N ASP A 203 0.61 30.56 -15.41
CA ASP A 203 1.07 31.83 -16.00
C ASP A 203 2.49 32.17 -15.55
N ALA A 204 2.82 31.97 -14.27
CA ALA A 204 4.17 32.17 -13.77
C ALA A 204 5.20 31.22 -14.44
N LEU A 205 4.86 29.95 -14.63
CA LEU A 205 5.72 28.99 -15.34
C LEU A 205 5.88 29.34 -16.82
N ARG A 206 4.80 29.75 -17.50
CA ARG A 206 4.88 30.20 -18.90
C ARG A 206 5.72 31.46 -19.05
N ALA A 207 5.64 32.40 -18.11
CA ALA A 207 6.50 33.58 -18.08
C ALA A 207 7.98 33.22 -17.89
N ALA A 208 8.28 32.10 -17.21
CA ALA A 208 9.61 31.52 -17.10
C ALA A 208 10.03 30.66 -18.32
N GLY A 209 9.26 30.70 -19.42
CA GLY A 209 9.56 29.96 -20.65
C GLY A 209 9.23 28.47 -20.59
N LYS A 210 8.45 28.02 -19.59
CA LYS A 210 8.06 26.61 -19.44
C LYS A 210 6.71 26.32 -20.08
N HIS A 211 6.53 25.11 -20.58
CA HIS A 211 5.23 24.63 -21.05
C HIS A 211 4.44 24.00 -19.90
N CYS A 212 3.12 24.05 -20.00
CA CYS A 212 2.23 23.51 -18.97
C CYS A 212 1.19 22.57 -19.56
N GLY A 213 0.95 21.47 -18.85
CA GLY A 213 -0.06 20.47 -19.16
C GLY A 213 -1.08 20.26 -18.05
N VAL A 214 -2.28 19.83 -18.44
CA VAL A 214 -3.37 19.45 -17.53
C VAL A 214 -4.29 18.42 -18.20
N VAL A 215 -4.85 17.51 -17.39
CA VAL A 215 -5.83 16.54 -17.87
C VAL A 215 -7.20 17.22 -17.91
N ALA A 216 -7.87 17.15 -19.05
CA ALA A 216 -9.22 17.66 -19.22
C ALA A 216 -10.26 16.63 -18.74
N THR A 217 -11.37 17.12 -18.20
CA THR A 217 -12.45 16.27 -17.65
C THR A 217 -13.53 15.93 -18.68
N SER A 218 -13.60 16.67 -19.78
CA SER A 218 -14.59 16.54 -20.85
C SER A 218 -14.12 17.26 -22.11
N ASP A 219 -14.79 17.02 -23.25
CA ASP A 219 -14.49 17.67 -24.52
C ASP A 219 -14.67 19.20 -24.46
N ALA A 220 -15.66 19.68 -23.70
CA ALA A 220 -15.84 21.11 -23.44
C ALA A 220 -14.67 21.66 -22.60
N ASN A 221 -14.23 20.92 -21.58
CA ASN A 221 -13.08 21.32 -20.77
C ASN A 221 -11.77 21.30 -21.57
N VAL A 222 -11.61 20.45 -22.59
CA VAL A 222 -10.44 20.52 -23.50
C VAL A 222 -10.31 21.92 -24.11
N GLN A 223 -11.40 22.46 -24.67
CA GLN A 223 -11.39 23.80 -25.27
C GLN A 223 -11.11 24.90 -24.24
N GLU A 224 -11.67 24.75 -23.04
CA GLU A 224 -11.41 25.65 -21.93
C GLU A 224 -9.92 25.66 -21.53
N ARG A 225 -9.28 24.49 -21.37
CA ARG A 225 -7.86 24.40 -21.02
C ARG A 225 -6.95 24.99 -22.09
N LEU A 226 -7.32 24.82 -23.37
CA LEU A 226 -6.62 25.45 -24.49
C LEU A 226 -6.71 26.99 -24.42
N ALA A 227 -7.90 27.52 -24.17
CA ALA A 227 -8.13 28.96 -24.00
C ALA A 227 -7.40 29.53 -22.77
N GLN A 228 -7.28 28.74 -21.70
CA GLN A 228 -6.49 29.05 -20.51
C GLN A 228 -4.96 28.99 -20.73
N GLY A 229 -4.51 28.62 -21.93
CA GLY A 229 -3.09 28.63 -22.30
C GLY A 229 -2.33 27.37 -21.91
N PHE A 230 -2.99 26.26 -21.60
CA PHE A 230 -2.32 24.97 -21.54
C PHE A 230 -2.01 24.46 -22.96
N ARG A 231 -0.90 23.75 -23.12
CA ARG A 231 -0.45 23.22 -24.42
C ARG A 231 -0.14 21.73 -24.43
N ALA A 232 0.00 21.08 -23.28
CA ALA A 232 -0.03 19.61 -23.22
C ALA A 232 -1.36 19.16 -22.62
N ILE A 233 -2.31 18.75 -23.46
CA ILE A 233 -3.68 18.44 -23.03
C ILE A 233 -3.87 16.92 -22.95
N GLY A 234 -4.11 16.42 -21.74
CA GLY A 234 -4.55 15.05 -21.55
C GLY A 234 -6.04 14.95 -21.81
N LEU A 235 -6.47 14.13 -22.77
CA LEU A 235 -7.90 13.92 -23.07
C LEU A 235 -8.64 13.17 -21.96
N GLY A 236 -7.91 12.56 -21.04
CA GLY A 236 -8.40 11.84 -19.89
C GLY A 236 -7.52 10.65 -19.55
N MET A 237 -7.98 9.85 -18.60
CA MET A 237 -7.52 8.49 -18.40
C MET A 237 -8.30 7.56 -19.35
N ASP A 238 -7.64 6.58 -19.93
CA ASP A 238 -8.20 5.56 -20.83
C ASP A 238 -9.49 4.90 -20.32
N ALA A 239 -9.52 4.38 -19.09
CA ALA A 239 -10.70 3.78 -18.49
C ALA A 239 -11.85 4.82 -18.36
N GLY A 240 -11.51 6.06 -18.02
CA GLY A 240 -12.46 7.16 -17.93
C GLY A 240 -13.07 7.52 -19.29
N LEU A 241 -12.26 7.54 -20.35
CA LEU A 241 -12.71 7.77 -21.73
C LEU A 241 -13.63 6.66 -22.21
N LEU A 242 -13.28 5.39 -21.96
CA LEU A 242 -14.11 4.25 -22.31
C LEU A 242 -15.47 4.31 -21.59
N LEU A 243 -15.47 4.62 -20.29
CA LEU A 243 -16.70 4.79 -19.51
C LEU A 243 -17.57 5.94 -20.04
N ARG A 244 -16.97 7.09 -20.41
CA ARG A 244 -17.71 8.22 -21.00
C ARG A 244 -18.35 7.82 -22.33
N SER A 245 -17.62 7.13 -23.20
CA SER A 245 -18.13 6.66 -24.50
C SER A 245 -19.28 5.66 -24.36
N LEU A 246 -19.14 4.67 -23.47
CA LEU A 246 -20.19 3.70 -23.17
C LEU A 246 -21.43 4.36 -22.57
N ARG A 247 -21.26 5.31 -21.65
CA ARG A 247 -22.38 6.07 -21.07
C ARG A 247 -23.12 6.88 -22.14
N ALA A 248 -22.40 7.59 -23.01
CA ALA A 248 -23.01 8.35 -24.10
C ALA A 248 -23.81 7.44 -25.05
N SER A 249 -23.25 6.28 -25.42
CA SER A 249 -23.92 5.29 -26.28
C SER A 249 -25.17 4.71 -25.63
N LEU A 250 -25.10 4.37 -24.33
CA LEU A 250 -26.24 3.84 -23.58
C LEU A 250 -27.31 4.90 -23.34
N ALA A 251 -26.94 6.14 -23.06
CA ALA A 251 -27.87 7.26 -22.95
C ALA A 251 -28.64 7.47 -24.26
N GLY A 252 -27.95 7.41 -25.41
CA GLY A 252 -28.59 7.43 -26.73
C GLY A 252 -29.55 6.27 -26.96
N ALA A 253 -29.33 5.12 -26.33
CA ALA A 253 -30.21 3.96 -26.35
C ALA A 253 -31.29 3.96 -25.23
N GLY A 254 -31.46 5.07 -24.51
CA GLY A 254 -32.44 5.19 -23.41
C GLY A 254 -32.07 4.42 -22.13
N ARG A 255 -30.80 4.04 -21.97
CA ARG A 255 -30.28 3.27 -20.82
C ARG A 255 -29.28 4.07 -19.99
N ASP A 256 -29.71 5.21 -19.47
CA ASP A 256 -28.87 6.06 -18.62
C ASP A 256 -28.74 5.47 -17.21
N ARG A 257 -27.52 5.11 -16.80
CA ARG A 257 -27.21 4.56 -15.48
C ARG A 257 -25.96 5.24 -14.92
N VAL A 258 -26.09 5.73 -13.68
CA VAL A 258 -24.98 6.33 -12.93
C VAL A 258 -24.33 5.27 -12.05
N MET A 259 -23.00 5.14 -12.13
CA MET A 259 -22.24 4.27 -11.23
C MET A 259 -22.20 4.89 -9.84
N ARG A 260 -22.41 4.07 -8.80
CA ARG A 260 -22.42 4.48 -7.40
C ARG A 260 -21.29 3.80 -6.63
N ALA A 261 -20.77 4.49 -5.62
CA ALA A 261 -19.68 3.99 -4.78
C ALA A 261 -20.11 2.86 -3.82
N ASP A 262 -21.43 2.68 -3.62
CA ASP A 262 -21.99 1.61 -2.80
C ASP A 262 -21.97 0.23 -3.50
N LEU A 263 -21.58 0.18 -4.79
CA LEU A 263 -21.49 -1.02 -5.62
C LEU A 263 -22.82 -1.80 -5.74
N VAL A 264 -23.96 -1.18 -5.42
CA VAL A 264 -25.27 -1.83 -5.47
C VAL A 264 -25.88 -1.70 -6.86
N SER A 265 -26.36 -2.82 -7.42
CA SER A 265 -27.13 -2.81 -8.67
C SER A 265 -28.61 -2.47 -8.39
N GLY A 266 -29.12 -1.33 -8.88
CA GLY A 266 -30.58 -1.14 -9.03
C GLY A 266 -31.27 0.12 -8.46
N GLY A 267 -30.55 1.16 -8.00
CA GLY A 267 -31.24 2.36 -7.48
C GLY A 267 -31.68 3.36 -8.56
N ARG A 268 -32.99 3.69 -8.64
CA ARG A 268 -33.46 4.97 -9.23
C ARG A 268 -32.91 6.15 -8.40
N GLU A 269 -32.81 7.33 -9.01
CA GLU A 269 -32.38 8.58 -8.36
C GLU A 269 -33.15 8.85 -7.05
N PRO A 270 -32.48 9.22 -5.96
CA PRO A 270 -33.07 10.15 -5.00
C PRO A 270 -33.07 11.56 -5.61
N PRO A 271 -33.99 12.46 -5.22
CA PRO A 271 -34.11 13.77 -5.84
C PRO A 271 -32.82 14.56 -5.65
N VAL A 272 -32.18 14.95 -6.76
CA VAL A 272 -31.14 15.97 -6.75
C VAL A 272 -31.82 17.30 -6.44
N SER A 273 -31.44 17.94 -5.34
CA SER A 273 -31.80 19.34 -5.12
C SER A 273 -31.18 20.19 -6.23
N SER A 274 -32.00 20.61 -7.18
CA SER A 274 -31.66 21.60 -8.20
C SER A 274 -31.46 22.96 -7.53
N SER A 275 -30.24 23.24 -7.07
CA SER A 275 -29.80 24.61 -6.80
C SER A 275 -28.28 24.70 -6.86
N VAL A 276 -27.74 24.54 -8.07
CA VAL A 276 -26.51 25.24 -8.45
C VAL A 276 -26.89 26.20 -9.56
N THR A 277 -27.65 27.23 -9.19
CA THR A 277 -27.70 28.48 -9.94
C THR A 277 -26.41 29.22 -9.68
N SER A 278 -25.77 29.67 -10.76
CA SER A 278 -24.61 30.58 -10.74
C SER A 278 -24.84 31.74 -9.77
N PRO A 279 -23.87 32.10 -8.90
CA PRO A 279 -24.01 33.33 -8.14
C PRO A 279 -23.81 34.52 -9.08
N GLU A 280 -24.82 35.37 -9.08
CA GLU A 280 -24.82 36.71 -9.68
C GLU A 280 -23.66 37.56 -9.14
N ARG A 281 -23.22 38.51 -9.98
CA ARG A 281 -22.17 39.48 -9.67
C ARG A 281 -22.58 40.38 -8.50
N GLU A 282 -21.80 40.39 -7.43
CA GLU A 282 -21.78 41.50 -6.45
C GLU A 282 -20.77 42.59 -6.86
N PRO A 283 -21.03 43.87 -6.54
CA PRO A 283 -20.27 45.01 -7.05
C PRO A 283 -18.95 45.26 -6.28
N PRO A 284 -18.01 46.05 -6.83
CA PRO A 284 -16.67 46.18 -6.26
C PRO A 284 -16.68 47.03 -4.98
N ILE A 285 -15.96 46.54 -3.96
CA ILE A 285 -15.63 47.32 -2.75
C ILE A 285 -14.48 48.27 -3.09
N GLU A 286 -14.71 49.57 -2.89
CA GLU A 286 -13.74 50.65 -3.08
C GLU A 286 -12.58 50.58 -2.08
N THR A 287 -11.36 50.72 -2.60
CA THR A 287 -10.12 50.83 -1.83
C THR A 287 -9.81 52.30 -1.53
N SER A 288 -9.88 52.70 -0.26
CA SER A 288 -9.11 53.81 0.33
C SER A 288 -9.00 53.50 1.83
N VAL A 289 -7.84 53.57 2.49
CA VAL A 289 -7.12 54.77 2.91
C VAL A 289 -5.68 54.41 3.30
N LEU A 290 -4.79 55.37 3.09
CA LEU A 290 -3.35 55.42 3.35
C LEU A 290 -2.98 55.81 4.81
N ILE A 291 -1.85 55.27 5.26
CA ILE A 291 -0.84 55.79 6.23
C ILE A 291 -1.07 55.62 7.74
N GLY A 292 -0.02 55.12 8.42
CA GLY A 292 0.25 55.34 9.84
C GLY A 292 1.34 54.44 10.40
N ALA A 293 2.62 54.85 10.26
CA ALA A 293 3.74 54.26 10.98
C ALA A 293 3.77 54.75 12.44
N GLU A 294 4.42 53.94 13.29
CA GLU A 294 4.78 54.15 14.72
C GLU A 294 3.73 53.73 15.77
N GLY A 295 4.09 52.74 16.59
CA GLY A 295 3.51 52.58 17.92
C GLY A 295 3.49 51.18 18.52
N LEU A 296 4.53 50.86 19.30
CA LEU A 296 4.48 50.01 20.49
C LEU A 296 4.21 48.50 20.34
N ASN A 297 5.31 47.78 20.18
CA ASN A 297 5.79 46.76 21.14
C ASN A 297 4.81 46.46 22.30
N ARG A 298 3.92 45.48 22.11
CA ARG A 298 3.18 44.82 23.19
C ARG A 298 3.20 43.31 22.97
N GLY A 299 4.01 42.64 23.79
CA GLY A 299 3.84 41.28 24.26
C GLY A 299 3.47 40.23 23.21
N LEU A 300 4.48 39.64 22.56
CA LEU A 300 4.39 38.28 22.07
C LEU A 300 4.00 37.38 23.25
N THR A 301 2.72 37.07 23.36
CA THR A 301 2.26 35.97 24.20
C THR A 301 2.85 34.71 23.55
N PRO A 302 3.56 33.84 24.29
CA PRO A 302 4.12 32.63 23.71
C PRO A 302 2.97 31.80 23.11
N PRO A 303 3.19 31.11 21.97
CA PRO A 303 2.14 30.30 21.35
C PRO A 303 1.59 29.33 22.39
N ALA A 304 0.25 29.28 22.51
CA ALA A 304 -0.44 28.36 23.39
C ALA A 304 0.16 26.95 23.24
N ARG A 305 0.59 26.34 24.37
CA ARG A 305 1.23 25.02 24.40
C ARG A 305 0.45 24.05 23.50
N ARG A 306 1.08 23.60 22.41
CA ARG A 306 0.55 22.59 21.49
C ARG A 306 0.14 21.36 22.32
N ARG A 307 -1.16 20.99 22.30
CA ARG A 307 -1.60 19.77 22.98
C ARG A 307 -1.00 18.56 22.24
N GLN A 308 -0.07 17.90 22.91
CA GLN A 308 0.61 16.72 22.40
C GLN A 308 -0.30 15.50 22.51
N PHE A 309 -0.39 14.70 21.45
CA PHE A 309 -1.14 13.43 21.46
C PHE A 309 -0.22 12.35 22.03
N ARG A 310 -0.57 11.74 23.16
CA ARG A 310 0.35 10.85 23.89
C ARG A 310 0.06 9.38 23.56
N VAL A 311 1.00 8.71 22.91
CA VAL A 311 0.96 7.28 22.64
C VAL A 311 1.84 6.54 23.64
N ALA A 312 1.29 5.52 24.28
CA ALA A 312 2.05 4.65 25.16
C ALA A 312 2.47 3.36 24.44
N LEU A 313 3.68 2.88 24.66
CA LEU A 313 4.16 1.57 24.21
C LEU A 313 4.28 0.63 25.41
N THR A 314 3.90 -0.62 25.21
CA THR A 314 4.08 -1.65 26.23
C THR A 314 5.56 -1.94 26.50
N GLY A 315 5.87 -2.40 27.72
CA GLY A 315 7.28 -2.58 28.15
C GLY A 315 8.03 -3.70 27.42
N ASP A 316 7.32 -4.62 26.76
CA ASP A 316 7.88 -5.76 26.04
C ASP A 316 8.58 -5.39 24.73
N PHE A 317 8.49 -4.14 24.25
CA PHE A 317 9.36 -3.62 23.20
C PHE A 317 10.82 -3.43 23.65
N TYR A 318 11.08 -3.49 24.96
CA TYR A 318 12.39 -3.25 25.55
C TYR A 318 12.86 -4.46 26.36
N SER A 319 14.17 -4.68 26.39
CA SER A 319 14.82 -5.62 27.31
C SER A 319 14.86 -5.05 28.73
N THR A 320 15.24 -5.88 29.69
CA THR A 320 15.29 -5.52 31.12
C THR A 320 16.26 -4.38 31.43
N ASP A 321 17.26 -4.16 30.59
CA ASP A 321 18.22 -3.05 30.63
C ASP A 321 17.72 -1.78 29.92
N GLY A 322 16.51 -1.80 29.35
CA GLY A 322 15.89 -0.68 28.64
C GLY A 322 16.28 -0.54 27.17
N ALA A 323 17.11 -1.43 26.61
CA ALA A 323 17.43 -1.40 25.19
C ALA A 323 16.23 -1.86 24.34
N PRO A 324 16.01 -1.29 23.13
CA PRO A 324 14.99 -1.80 22.21
C PRO A 324 15.29 -3.24 21.79
N LYS A 325 14.30 -4.14 21.86
CA LYS A 325 14.45 -5.54 21.39
C LYS A 325 14.44 -5.67 19.87
N TYR A 326 13.80 -4.72 19.20
CA TYR A 326 13.55 -4.77 17.76
C TYR A 326 14.18 -3.55 17.10
N ARG A 327 14.80 -3.77 15.94
CA ARG A 327 15.58 -2.75 15.23
C ARG A 327 14.74 -1.56 14.78
N ASP A 328 13.56 -1.83 14.20
CA ASP A 328 12.61 -0.82 13.76
C ASP A 328 11.19 -1.23 14.19
N THR A 329 10.57 -0.42 15.04
CA THR A 329 9.19 -0.59 15.52
C THR A 329 8.22 0.40 14.88
N GLY A 330 8.63 1.05 13.79
CA GLY A 330 7.83 2.00 13.02
C GLY A 330 7.64 3.36 13.68
N LEU A 331 8.31 3.63 14.79
CA LEU A 331 8.18 4.88 15.55
C LEU A 331 8.57 6.13 14.75
N GLY A 332 9.40 5.99 13.72
CA GLY A 332 9.75 7.09 12.82
C GLY A 332 8.53 7.72 12.10
N VAL A 333 7.37 7.05 12.07
CA VAL A 333 6.10 7.64 11.61
C VAL A 333 5.69 8.87 12.44
N PHE A 334 6.14 8.96 13.69
CA PHE A 334 5.85 10.10 14.56
C PHE A 334 6.87 11.23 14.46
N ASP A 335 7.96 11.05 13.71
CA ASP A 335 8.98 12.08 13.54
C ASP A 335 8.37 13.35 12.95
N SER A 336 8.71 14.50 13.53
CA SER A 336 8.16 15.81 13.15
C SER A 336 6.62 15.94 13.27
N THR A 337 5.96 15.07 14.04
CA THR A 337 4.52 15.16 14.33
C THR A 337 4.24 15.74 15.73
N HIS A 338 2.96 15.85 16.09
CA HIS A 338 2.51 16.28 17.42
C HIS A 338 2.32 15.11 18.40
N VAL A 339 2.71 13.90 18.00
CA VAL A 339 2.57 12.68 18.81
C VAL A 339 3.79 12.55 19.73
N ALA A 340 3.56 12.48 21.04
CA ALA A 340 4.56 12.04 22.01
C ALA A 340 4.47 10.53 22.18
N VAL A 341 5.62 9.89 22.27
CA VAL A 341 5.70 8.47 22.61
C VAL A 341 6.28 8.33 24.01
N ARG A 342 5.66 7.49 24.84
CA ARG A 342 6.23 7.06 26.13
C ARG A 342 6.15 5.55 26.25
N SER A 343 7.12 4.95 26.91
CA SER A 343 7.09 3.51 27.19
C SER A 343 6.55 3.25 28.59
N PHE A 344 5.93 2.10 28.82
CA PHE A 344 5.60 1.64 30.16
C PHE A 344 6.88 1.38 30.96
N ALA A 345 6.89 1.81 32.22
CA ALA A 345 8.04 1.60 33.10
C ALA A 345 8.29 0.12 33.44
N GLN A 346 7.25 -0.71 33.37
CA GLN A 346 7.32 -2.14 33.66
C GLN A 346 6.47 -2.91 32.65
N HIS A 347 6.97 -4.06 32.19
CA HIS A 347 6.16 -5.04 31.49
C HIS A 347 5.31 -5.86 32.48
N ARG A 348 4.02 -6.01 32.20
CA ARG A 348 3.08 -6.86 32.94
C ARG A 348 2.33 -7.74 31.94
N ALA A 349 1.98 -8.96 32.35
CA ALA A 349 1.22 -9.89 31.51
C ALA A 349 -0.18 -9.36 31.15
N GLU A 350 -0.76 -8.56 32.05
CA GLU A 350 -2.02 -7.83 31.83
C GLU A 350 -1.76 -6.34 32.09
N ILE A 351 -2.22 -5.49 31.18
CA ILE A 351 -2.03 -4.05 31.30
C ILE A 351 -2.88 -3.52 32.47
N GLY A 352 -2.25 -2.81 33.40
CA GLY A 352 -2.97 -2.10 34.45
C GLY A 352 -3.52 -0.75 33.95
N ALA A 353 -4.67 -0.32 34.49
CA ALA A 353 -5.22 1.01 34.24
C ALA A 353 -4.23 2.14 34.56
N ASP A 354 -3.38 1.94 35.57
CA ASP A 354 -2.30 2.86 35.95
C ASP A 354 -1.27 3.04 34.82
N GLN A 355 -1.01 2.01 34.02
CA GLN A 355 -0.06 2.09 32.92
C GLN A 355 -0.61 2.92 31.75
N LEU A 356 -1.92 2.87 31.53
CA LEU A 356 -2.64 3.63 30.49
C LEU A 356 -3.00 5.05 30.91
N ALA A 357 -2.84 5.40 32.19
CA ALA A 357 -3.17 6.72 32.71
C ALA A 357 -2.50 7.85 31.91
N GLY A 358 -3.30 8.83 31.50
CA GLY A 358 -2.85 9.98 30.71
C GLY A 358 -2.46 9.69 29.26
N ALA A 359 -2.56 8.45 28.76
CA ALA A 359 -2.36 8.15 27.33
C ALA A 359 -3.60 8.48 26.49
N ASN A 360 -3.37 8.88 25.24
CA ASN A 360 -4.40 9.04 24.21
C ASN A 360 -4.48 7.83 23.28
N GLY A 361 -3.41 7.07 23.14
CA GLY A 361 -3.42 5.77 22.47
C GLY A 361 -2.40 4.84 23.10
N ALA A 362 -2.56 3.53 22.92
CA ALA A 362 -1.61 2.53 23.37
C ALA A 362 -1.26 1.54 22.25
N ILE A 363 0.03 1.35 21.99
CA ILE A 363 0.54 0.33 21.08
C ILE A 363 0.92 -0.88 21.93
N VAL A 364 0.23 -2.00 21.69
CA VAL A 364 0.29 -3.21 22.53
C VAL A 364 0.84 -4.38 21.73
N LEU A 365 1.91 -5.00 22.23
CA LEU A 365 2.53 -6.17 21.61
C LEU A 365 1.99 -7.50 22.16
N THR A 366 2.41 -7.91 23.36
CA THR A 366 1.99 -9.17 24.00
C THR A 366 1.00 -9.05 25.17
N PRO A 367 1.00 -8.00 26.02
CA PRO A 367 0.13 -7.96 27.20
C PRO A 367 -1.35 -8.07 26.88
N ARG A 368 -2.10 -8.70 27.79
CA ARG A 368 -3.56 -8.72 27.72
C ARG A 368 -4.17 -7.36 28.02
N VAL A 369 -5.28 -7.06 27.35
CA VAL A 369 -6.12 -5.88 27.61
C VAL A 369 -7.51 -6.37 27.97
N THR A 370 -7.90 -6.14 29.21
CA THR A 370 -9.17 -6.59 29.79
C THR A 370 -10.04 -5.40 30.18
N ALA A 371 -11.28 -5.65 30.63
CA ALA A 371 -12.10 -4.61 31.24
C ALA A 371 -11.39 -3.88 32.39
N ALA A 372 -10.57 -4.58 33.19
CA ALA A 372 -9.80 -3.99 34.29
C ALA A 372 -8.72 -3.03 33.77
N SER A 373 -8.09 -3.34 32.63
CA SER A 373 -7.10 -2.46 31.98
C SER A 373 -7.69 -1.11 31.59
N LEU A 374 -8.98 -1.08 31.22
CA LEU A 374 -9.61 0.10 30.64
C LEU A 374 -10.31 1.00 31.66
N LEU A 375 -10.31 0.63 32.94
CA LEU A 375 -10.89 1.43 34.02
C LEU A 375 -10.21 2.80 34.14
N ASN A 376 -10.98 3.86 34.35
CA ASN A 376 -10.47 5.22 34.57
C ASN A 376 -9.52 5.72 33.46
N THR A 377 -9.79 5.39 32.20
CA THR A 377 -9.03 5.86 31.02
C THR A 377 -9.79 6.91 30.18
N PRO A 378 -10.17 8.08 30.76
CA PRO A 378 -11.08 9.04 30.13
C PRO A 378 -10.53 9.67 28.85
N ASP A 379 -9.22 9.56 28.61
CA ASP A 379 -8.51 10.13 27.47
C ASP A 379 -8.00 9.09 26.45
N LEU A 380 -8.12 7.77 26.72
CA LEU A 380 -7.58 6.73 25.86
C LEU A 380 -8.47 6.48 24.63
N LEU A 381 -8.12 7.00 23.47
CA LEU A 381 -8.93 6.80 22.26
C LEU A 381 -8.80 5.41 21.66
N ALA A 382 -7.62 4.81 21.71
CA ALA A 382 -7.40 3.55 21.04
C ALA A 382 -6.31 2.66 21.61
N VAL A 383 -6.48 1.37 21.38
CA VAL A 383 -5.47 0.33 21.47
C VAL A 383 -5.14 -0.13 20.05
N GLY A 384 -3.89 0.00 19.66
CA GLY A 384 -3.36 -0.52 18.41
C GLY A 384 -2.54 -1.78 18.69
N ARG A 385 -2.98 -2.93 18.20
CA ARG A 385 -2.26 -4.18 18.36
C ARG A 385 -1.09 -4.23 17.38
N PHE A 386 0.11 -4.48 17.88
CA PHE A 386 1.32 -4.70 17.09
C PHE A 386 1.29 -6.07 16.41
N GLY A 387 0.48 -6.19 15.36
CA GLY A 387 0.26 -7.36 14.49
C GLY A 387 -1.24 -7.61 14.29
N VAL A 388 -1.64 -8.81 13.87
CA VAL A 388 -3.04 -9.06 13.43
C VAL A 388 -3.92 -9.87 14.37
N GLY A 389 -3.37 -10.75 15.20
CA GLY A 389 -4.20 -11.47 16.16
C GLY A 389 -4.47 -10.65 17.41
N TYR A 390 -5.67 -10.79 17.94
CA TYR A 390 -6.24 -9.95 18.99
C TYR A 390 -6.92 -10.77 20.08
N ASP A 391 -6.64 -12.08 20.16
CA ASP A 391 -7.18 -13.01 21.15
C ASP A 391 -6.84 -12.63 22.60
N THR A 392 -5.79 -11.83 22.82
CA THR A 392 -5.40 -11.28 24.12
C THR A 392 -6.09 -9.95 24.47
N VAL A 393 -6.93 -9.41 23.58
CA VAL A 393 -7.61 -8.12 23.76
C VAL A 393 -9.12 -8.32 23.78
N ASP A 394 -9.74 -7.90 24.87
CA ASP A 394 -11.20 -7.92 25.01
C ASP A 394 -11.86 -6.81 24.18
N VAL A 395 -12.30 -7.16 22.98
CA VAL A 395 -12.96 -6.25 22.02
C VAL A 395 -14.25 -5.67 22.59
N ALA A 396 -15.00 -6.45 23.38
CA ALA A 396 -16.25 -6.01 23.98
C ALA A 396 -15.98 -4.98 25.08
N ALA A 397 -14.98 -5.21 25.92
CA ALA A 397 -14.53 -4.24 26.92
C ALA A 397 -13.99 -2.96 26.28
N CYS A 398 -13.21 -3.04 25.20
CA CYS A 398 -12.78 -1.87 24.43
C CYS A 398 -13.99 -1.05 23.94
N THR A 399 -15.00 -1.72 23.38
CA THR A 399 -16.22 -1.08 22.89
C THR A 399 -17.02 -0.43 24.02
N ALA A 400 -17.16 -1.12 25.17
CA ALA A 400 -17.86 -0.60 26.34
C ALA A 400 -17.18 0.63 26.95
N ALA A 401 -15.85 0.69 26.87
CA ALA A 401 -15.03 1.78 27.39
C ALA A 401 -14.83 2.96 26.41
N ASP A 402 -15.49 2.95 25.24
CA ASP A 402 -15.26 3.93 24.16
C ASP A 402 -13.78 4.00 23.77
N VAL A 403 -13.18 2.84 23.54
CA VAL A 403 -11.80 2.66 23.09
C VAL A 403 -11.81 1.89 21.76
N LEU A 404 -11.27 2.51 20.73
CA LEU A 404 -11.12 1.86 19.44
C LEU A 404 -10.03 0.78 19.53
N LEU A 405 -10.29 -0.38 18.93
CA LEU A 405 -9.30 -1.43 18.75
C LEU A 405 -9.00 -1.58 17.26
N PHE A 406 -7.73 -1.53 16.89
CA PHE A 406 -7.29 -1.79 15.53
C PHE A 406 -5.99 -2.60 15.49
N ILE A 407 -5.76 -3.26 14.35
CA ILE A 407 -4.63 -4.17 14.10
C ILE A 407 -3.80 -3.72 12.90
N ALA A 408 -2.61 -4.30 12.75
CA ALA A 408 -1.75 -4.10 11.58
C ALA A 408 -2.19 -4.94 10.37
N ALA A 409 -3.40 -4.71 9.87
CA ALA A 409 -3.97 -5.47 8.74
C ALA A 409 -3.05 -5.41 7.50
N GLY A 410 -2.79 -6.56 6.88
CA GLY A 410 -1.95 -6.70 5.68
C GLY A 410 -0.44 -6.77 5.95
N ALA A 411 0.04 -6.25 7.09
CA ALA A 411 1.48 -6.16 7.37
C ALA A 411 2.17 -7.53 7.59
N VAL A 412 1.40 -8.54 8.00
CA VAL A 412 1.93 -9.88 8.30
C VAL A 412 1.80 -10.87 7.14
N ASP A 413 1.03 -10.50 6.10
CA ASP A 413 0.57 -11.44 5.08
C ASP A 413 1.73 -12.12 4.37
N ARG A 414 2.68 -11.31 3.90
CA ARG A 414 3.85 -11.79 3.17
C ARG A 414 4.85 -12.53 4.07
N PRO A 415 5.30 -12.00 5.23
CA PRO A 415 6.29 -12.71 6.05
C PRO A 415 5.81 -14.07 6.56
N VAL A 416 4.54 -14.20 6.97
CA VAL A 416 3.98 -15.50 7.39
C VAL A 416 3.88 -16.47 6.21
N ALA A 417 3.50 -15.97 5.03
CA ALA A 417 3.46 -16.78 3.82
C ALA A 417 4.87 -17.26 3.41
N GLU A 418 5.89 -16.39 3.43
CA GLU A 418 7.29 -16.76 3.13
C GLU A 418 7.82 -17.81 4.13
N ALA A 419 7.56 -17.61 5.43
CA ALA A 419 7.92 -18.58 6.45
C ALA A 419 7.22 -19.94 6.26
N THR A 420 5.95 -19.91 5.84
CA THR A 420 5.21 -21.14 5.52
C THR A 420 5.85 -21.87 4.34
N VAL A 421 6.23 -21.17 3.26
CA VAL A 421 6.97 -21.77 2.14
C VAL A 421 8.30 -22.37 2.60
N ALA A 422 9.05 -21.67 3.47
CA ALA A 422 10.30 -22.18 4.02
C ALA A 422 10.09 -23.51 4.77
N TRP A 423 9.01 -23.63 5.56
CA TRP A 423 8.66 -24.86 6.26
C TRP A 423 8.16 -25.97 5.34
N MET A 424 7.39 -25.64 4.30
CA MET A 424 7.02 -26.61 3.26
C MET A 424 8.28 -27.25 2.65
N LEU A 425 9.27 -26.43 2.26
CA LEU A 425 10.55 -26.92 1.74
C LEU A 425 11.33 -27.70 2.81
N ALA A 426 11.40 -27.20 4.04
CA ALA A 426 12.16 -27.84 5.12
C ALA A 426 11.64 -29.24 5.46
N LEU A 427 10.32 -29.41 5.49
CA LEU A 427 9.66 -30.70 5.70
C LEU A 427 9.92 -31.65 4.52
N ASN A 428 9.60 -31.21 3.30
CA ASN A 428 9.73 -32.01 2.09
C ASN A 428 11.17 -32.45 1.80
N HIS A 429 12.17 -31.66 2.17
CA HIS A 429 13.58 -31.99 1.99
C HIS A 429 14.24 -32.61 3.23
N HIS A 430 13.53 -32.79 4.34
CA HIS A 430 14.07 -33.25 5.62
C HIS A 430 15.27 -32.43 6.11
N VAL A 431 15.19 -31.10 6.00
CA VAL A 431 16.33 -30.20 6.22
C VAL A 431 16.90 -30.35 7.63
N ARG A 432 16.05 -30.36 8.67
CA ARG A 432 16.47 -30.52 10.07
C ARG A 432 17.25 -31.84 10.27
N THR A 433 16.69 -32.94 9.79
CA THR A 433 17.33 -34.26 9.94
C THR A 433 18.65 -34.33 9.19
N LYS A 434 18.73 -33.80 7.96
CA LYS A 434 19.96 -33.81 7.16
C LYS A 434 21.05 -32.92 7.76
N ASP A 435 20.71 -31.78 8.34
CA ASP A 435 21.64 -30.96 9.13
C ASP A 435 22.18 -31.76 10.33
N GLN A 436 21.30 -32.46 11.06
CA GLN A 436 21.70 -33.32 12.19
C GLN A 436 22.65 -34.45 11.79
N LEU A 437 22.42 -35.12 10.64
CA LEU A 437 23.33 -36.16 10.15
C LEU A 437 24.76 -35.65 9.97
N VAL A 438 24.93 -34.42 9.49
CA VAL A 438 26.26 -33.82 9.33
C VAL A 438 26.89 -33.51 10.69
N ARG A 439 26.11 -32.93 11.63
CA ARG A 439 26.59 -32.62 12.99
C ARG A 439 27.02 -33.86 13.76
N GLU A 440 26.37 -34.99 13.52
CA GLU A 440 26.64 -36.29 14.16
C GLU A 440 27.60 -37.17 13.38
N ALA A 441 28.15 -36.70 12.25
CA ALA A 441 29.03 -37.45 11.35
C ALA A 441 28.41 -38.76 10.79
N ARG A 442 27.08 -38.80 10.62
CA ARG A 442 26.31 -39.95 10.12
C ARG A 442 26.08 -39.88 8.60
N TRP A 443 27.17 -39.77 7.84
CA TRP A 443 27.13 -39.51 6.40
C TRP A 443 26.36 -40.58 5.59
N ASP A 444 26.47 -41.85 5.98
CA ASP A 444 25.87 -42.98 5.25
C ASP A 444 24.38 -43.17 5.47
N ASP A 445 23.80 -42.51 6.47
CA ASP A 445 22.34 -42.52 6.71
C ASP A 445 21.57 -41.65 5.71
N ARG A 446 22.26 -40.85 4.88
CA ARG A 446 21.64 -39.89 3.93
C ARG A 446 20.61 -40.51 2.98
N SER A 447 20.78 -41.77 2.62
CA SER A 447 19.88 -42.50 1.73
C SER A 447 18.54 -42.86 2.39
N GLN A 448 18.46 -42.85 3.73
CA GLN A 448 17.23 -43.11 4.48
C GLN A 448 16.29 -41.90 4.51
N PHE A 449 16.78 -40.71 4.11
CA PHE A 449 16.03 -39.44 4.19
C PHE A 449 15.86 -38.79 2.81
N MET A 450 15.41 -39.57 1.83
CA MET A 450 15.06 -39.04 0.51
C MET A 450 13.91 -38.06 0.62
N GLY A 451 14.12 -36.84 0.13
CA GLY A 451 13.08 -35.80 0.13
C GLY A 451 12.17 -35.92 -1.09
N THR A 452 11.16 -35.05 -1.15
CA THR A 452 10.27 -34.90 -2.29
C THR A 452 10.19 -33.44 -2.73
N GLU A 453 9.94 -33.18 -3.99
CA GLU A 453 9.74 -31.81 -4.49
C GLU A 453 8.33 -31.30 -4.16
N LEU A 454 8.15 -29.99 -4.22
CA LEU A 454 6.80 -29.38 -4.22
C LEU A 454 6.11 -29.50 -5.59
N ARG A 455 6.86 -29.72 -6.67
CA ARG A 455 6.30 -29.97 -8.00
C ARG A 455 5.32 -31.14 -7.95
N ASP A 456 4.20 -31.00 -8.67
CA ASP A 456 3.11 -31.98 -8.75
C ASP A 456 2.39 -32.26 -7.41
N ARG A 457 2.70 -31.53 -6.33
CA ARG A 457 2.00 -31.62 -5.04
C ARG A 457 0.84 -30.66 -4.97
N THR A 458 -0.15 -31.00 -4.14
CA THR A 458 -1.32 -30.17 -3.88
C THR A 458 -1.21 -29.48 -2.52
N LEU A 459 -1.27 -28.15 -2.50
CA LEU A 459 -1.44 -27.36 -1.28
C LEU A 459 -2.93 -27.23 -0.95
N GLY A 460 -3.30 -27.56 0.29
CA GLY A 460 -4.56 -27.22 0.92
C GLY A 460 -4.40 -26.04 1.87
N VAL A 461 -5.21 -24.99 1.72
CA VAL A 461 -5.20 -23.81 2.60
C VAL A 461 -6.51 -23.70 3.38
N VAL A 462 -6.43 -23.74 4.70
CA VAL A 462 -7.56 -23.55 5.61
C VAL A 462 -7.57 -22.09 6.07
N GLY A 463 -8.50 -21.29 5.53
CA GLY A 463 -8.53 -19.83 5.68
C GLY A 463 -7.83 -19.12 4.52
N PHE A 464 -8.60 -18.50 3.64
CA PHE A 464 -8.13 -17.86 2.40
C PHE A 464 -8.19 -16.32 2.46
N GLY A 465 -7.71 -15.80 3.59
CA GLY A 465 -7.50 -14.37 3.85
C GLY A 465 -6.15 -13.86 3.31
N GLY A 466 -5.63 -12.77 3.89
CA GLY A 466 -4.39 -12.11 3.44
C GLY A 466 -3.19 -13.05 3.33
N ILE A 467 -2.87 -13.77 4.41
CA ILE A 467 -1.77 -14.77 4.46
C ILE A 467 -1.98 -15.89 3.43
N GLY A 468 -3.16 -16.53 3.42
CA GLY A 468 -3.43 -17.64 2.49
C GLY A 468 -3.34 -17.24 1.02
N ARG A 469 -3.80 -16.02 0.69
CA ARG A 469 -3.66 -15.45 -0.67
C ARG A 469 -2.21 -15.13 -1.01
N ALA A 470 -1.44 -14.58 -0.07
CA ALA A 470 -0.02 -14.32 -0.26
C ALA A 470 0.76 -15.63 -0.47
N LEU A 471 0.43 -16.69 0.29
CA LEU A 471 1.04 -18.02 0.14
C LEU A 471 0.82 -18.59 -1.26
N VAL A 472 -0.42 -18.62 -1.74
CA VAL A 472 -0.74 -19.10 -3.10
C VAL A 472 0.00 -18.29 -4.17
N LYS A 473 0.11 -16.97 -4.01
CA LYS A 473 0.87 -16.10 -4.93
C LYS A 473 2.36 -16.40 -4.93
N LEU A 474 2.98 -16.61 -3.76
CA LEU A 474 4.42 -16.92 -3.66
C LEU A 474 4.77 -18.27 -4.27
N LEU A 475 3.85 -19.22 -4.25
CA LEU A 475 4.03 -20.54 -4.84
C LEU A 475 3.77 -20.58 -6.36
N ALA A 476 3.36 -19.46 -6.96
CA ALA A 476 3.23 -19.34 -8.40
C ALA A 476 4.60 -19.52 -9.07
N GLY A 477 4.82 -20.69 -9.67
CA GLY A 477 6.09 -21.06 -10.32
C GLY A 477 6.76 -22.31 -9.74
N PHE A 478 6.28 -22.86 -8.63
CA PHE A 478 6.83 -24.09 -8.03
C PHE A 478 6.39 -25.38 -8.75
N GLY A 479 5.56 -25.27 -9.81
CA GLY A 479 5.02 -26.42 -10.54
C GLY A 479 4.07 -27.28 -9.71
N MET A 480 3.45 -26.71 -8.67
CA MET A 480 2.45 -27.39 -7.85
C MET A 480 1.15 -27.58 -8.63
N ASN A 481 0.35 -28.56 -8.22
CA ASN A 481 -1.03 -28.67 -8.66
C ASN A 481 -1.84 -27.44 -8.19
N ARG A 482 -3.01 -27.26 -8.80
CA ARG A 482 -3.95 -26.22 -8.42
C ARG A 482 -4.24 -26.27 -6.91
N PRO A 483 -3.98 -25.20 -6.13
CA PRO A 483 -4.24 -25.21 -4.70
C PRO A 483 -5.71 -25.40 -4.37
N LEU A 484 -5.99 -26.14 -3.31
CA LEU A 484 -7.31 -26.31 -2.72
C LEU A 484 -7.45 -25.35 -1.55
N VAL A 485 -8.58 -24.67 -1.43
CA VAL A 485 -8.82 -23.71 -0.35
C VAL A 485 -10.16 -23.96 0.31
N PHE A 486 -10.21 -23.81 1.62
CA PHE A 486 -11.43 -23.85 2.42
C PHE A 486 -11.57 -22.54 3.19
N ASP A 487 -12.60 -21.77 2.89
CA ASP A 487 -12.96 -20.57 3.63
C ASP A 487 -14.46 -20.27 3.47
N PRO A 488 -15.25 -20.22 4.56
CA PRO A 488 -16.69 -20.01 4.47
C PRO A 488 -17.10 -18.59 4.06
N PHE A 489 -16.15 -17.64 4.00
CA PHE A 489 -16.41 -16.24 3.67
C PHE A 489 -15.90 -15.83 2.28
N VAL A 490 -15.31 -16.77 1.54
CA VAL A 490 -14.74 -16.53 0.20
C VAL A 490 -15.63 -17.15 -0.87
N SER A 491 -15.83 -16.44 -1.99
CA SER A 491 -16.53 -16.98 -3.14
C SER A 491 -15.61 -17.86 -4.00
N ALA A 492 -16.17 -18.85 -4.70
CA ALA A 492 -15.41 -19.67 -5.65
C ALA A 492 -14.75 -18.84 -6.76
N ALA A 493 -15.38 -17.73 -7.16
CA ALA A 493 -14.82 -16.80 -8.14
C ALA A 493 -13.55 -16.10 -7.61
N ASP A 494 -13.56 -15.63 -6.36
CA ASP A 494 -12.39 -14.97 -5.75
C ASP A 494 -11.21 -15.93 -5.55
N ALA A 495 -11.49 -17.20 -5.27
CA ALA A 495 -10.47 -18.24 -5.22
C ALA A 495 -9.89 -18.53 -6.61
N ALA A 496 -10.75 -18.65 -7.62
CA ALA A 496 -10.35 -18.94 -9.00
C ALA A 496 -9.49 -17.83 -9.61
N GLN A 497 -9.72 -16.55 -9.26
CA GLN A 497 -8.89 -15.43 -9.69
C GLN A 497 -7.41 -15.57 -9.28
N LEU A 498 -7.13 -16.28 -8.19
CA LEU A 498 -5.77 -16.58 -7.71
C LEU A 498 -5.30 -17.99 -8.10
N GLY A 499 -5.99 -18.63 -9.05
CA GLY A 499 -5.66 -19.98 -9.51
C GLY A 499 -6.01 -21.07 -8.49
N ALA A 500 -6.72 -20.78 -7.41
CA ALA A 500 -7.12 -21.77 -6.40
C ALA A 500 -8.52 -22.35 -6.68
N ARG A 501 -8.85 -23.50 -6.07
CA ARG A 501 -10.19 -24.12 -6.10
C ARG A 501 -10.77 -24.13 -4.68
N LEU A 502 -11.91 -23.48 -4.50
CA LEU A 502 -12.68 -23.54 -3.25
C LEU A 502 -13.35 -24.90 -3.13
N VAL A 503 -13.13 -25.60 -2.02
CA VAL A 503 -13.64 -26.96 -1.76
C VAL A 503 -14.06 -27.12 -0.29
N PRO A 504 -14.91 -28.10 0.05
CA PRO A 504 -15.17 -28.46 1.45
C PRO A 504 -13.91 -28.92 2.19
N LEU A 505 -13.89 -28.76 3.52
CA LEU A 505 -12.72 -29.11 4.34
C LEU A 505 -12.31 -30.57 4.20
N ASP A 506 -13.27 -31.51 4.24
CA ASP A 506 -12.99 -32.94 4.13
C ASP A 506 -12.32 -33.31 2.79
N GLU A 507 -12.73 -32.67 1.69
CA GLU A 507 -12.13 -32.85 0.37
C GLU A 507 -10.70 -32.29 0.32
N LEU A 508 -10.49 -31.09 0.90
CA LEU A 508 -9.17 -30.50 1.03
C LEU A 508 -8.20 -31.42 1.79
N LEU A 509 -8.64 -31.96 2.93
CA LEU A 509 -7.81 -32.82 3.77
C LEU A 509 -7.46 -34.14 3.06
N ALA A 510 -8.42 -34.73 2.34
CA ALA A 510 -8.21 -35.98 1.60
C ALA A 510 -7.26 -35.83 0.39
N GLU A 511 -7.29 -34.66 -0.28
CA GLU A 511 -6.56 -34.45 -1.53
C GLU A 511 -5.22 -33.71 -1.37
N ALA A 512 -5.04 -32.91 -0.32
CA ALA A 512 -3.83 -32.13 -0.12
C ALA A 512 -2.63 -32.98 0.32
N ASP A 513 -1.44 -32.64 -0.18
CA ASP A 513 -0.17 -33.17 0.32
C ASP A 513 0.44 -32.27 1.40
N LEU A 514 0.09 -30.98 1.40
CA LEU A 514 0.44 -30.03 2.45
C LEU A 514 -0.83 -29.29 2.86
N VAL A 515 -1.17 -29.28 4.14
CA VAL A 515 -2.30 -28.53 4.68
C VAL A 515 -1.76 -27.40 5.54
N SER A 516 -2.06 -26.15 5.18
CA SER A 516 -1.64 -24.98 5.95
C SER A 516 -2.83 -24.20 6.52
N VAL A 517 -2.77 -23.91 7.81
CA VAL A 517 -3.83 -23.25 8.58
C VAL A 517 -3.52 -21.76 8.74
N HIS A 518 -4.45 -20.92 8.29
CA HIS A 518 -4.38 -19.45 8.32
C HIS A 518 -5.71 -18.79 8.74
N CYS A 519 -6.62 -19.53 9.38
CA CYS A 519 -7.85 -18.98 9.95
C CYS A 519 -7.62 -18.43 11.38
N PRO A 520 -8.43 -17.46 11.85
CA PRO A 520 -8.35 -17.00 13.23
C PRO A 520 -8.86 -18.07 14.20
N LEU A 521 -8.38 -18.04 15.45
CA LEU A 521 -8.96 -18.83 16.54
C LEU A 521 -10.27 -18.18 17.02
N THR A 522 -11.35 -18.95 16.97
CA THR A 522 -12.71 -18.58 17.38
C THR A 522 -13.38 -19.79 18.01
N GLU A 523 -14.57 -19.66 18.56
CA GLU A 523 -15.36 -20.82 19.02
C GLU A 523 -15.63 -21.84 17.91
N ARG A 524 -15.76 -21.38 16.65
CA ARG A 524 -16.03 -22.24 15.49
C ARG A 524 -14.80 -22.92 14.91
N THR A 525 -13.62 -22.38 15.19
CA THR A 525 -12.34 -22.87 14.66
C THR A 525 -11.46 -23.51 15.74
N ARG A 526 -11.93 -23.52 17.00
CA ARG A 526 -11.32 -24.27 18.08
C ARG A 526 -11.40 -25.76 17.76
N ASP A 527 -10.25 -26.42 17.81
CA ASP A 527 -10.07 -27.84 17.50
C ASP A 527 -10.67 -28.23 16.14
N LEU A 528 -10.63 -27.31 15.17
CA LEU A 528 -11.11 -27.51 13.80
C LEU A 528 -10.44 -28.70 13.13
N ILE A 529 -9.14 -28.90 13.40
CA ILE A 529 -8.37 -30.05 12.95
C ILE A 529 -8.15 -30.97 14.15
N GLY A 530 -9.10 -31.87 14.37
CA GLY A 530 -9.07 -32.88 15.42
C GLY A 530 -8.66 -34.26 14.90
N ALA A 531 -8.89 -35.29 15.72
CA ALA A 531 -8.56 -36.68 15.39
C ALA A 531 -9.23 -37.18 14.11
N ARG A 532 -10.47 -36.74 13.83
CA ARG A 532 -11.21 -37.11 12.61
C ARG A 532 -10.57 -36.49 11.38
N GLU A 533 -10.28 -35.19 11.43
CA GLU A 533 -9.70 -34.44 10.32
C GLU A 533 -8.28 -34.93 9.99
N LEU A 534 -7.47 -35.21 11.03
CA LEU A 534 -6.14 -35.81 10.86
C LEU A 534 -6.21 -37.20 10.21
N ALA A 535 -7.28 -37.97 10.45
CA ALA A 535 -7.47 -39.28 9.82
C ALA A 535 -7.90 -39.20 8.35
N LEU A 536 -8.43 -38.05 7.90
CA LEU A 536 -8.74 -37.81 6.48
C LEU A 536 -7.49 -37.46 5.67
N MET A 537 -6.44 -36.94 6.31
CA MET A 537 -5.20 -36.57 5.65
C MET A 537 -4.47 -37.80 5.09
N LYS A 538 -3.73 -37.61 4.01
CA LYS A 538 -2.88 -38.66 3.45
C LYS A 538 -1.78 -39.05 4.45
N PRO A 539 -1.35 -40.33 4.50
CA PRO A 539 -0.17 -40.75 5.25
C PRO A 539 1.11 -40.01 4.88
N THR A 540 1.18 -39.48 3.66
CA THR A 540 2.31 -38.70 3.15
C THR A 540 2.17 -37.20 3.35
N ALA A 541 1.07 -36.72 3.93
CA ALA A 541 0.79 -35.29 4.02
C ALA A 541 1.50 -34.62 5.20
N TYR A 542 1.73 -33.32 5.07
CA TYR A 542 2.24 -32.47 6.14
C TYR A 542 1.18 -31.47 6.61
N LEU A 543 1.10 -31.25 7.93
CA LEU A 543 0.25 -30.20 8.52
C LEU A 543 1.11 -29.02 8.99
N LEU A 544 0.74 -27.79 8.61
CA LEU A 544 1.43 -26.58 9.01
C LEU A 544 0.46 -25.65 9.75
N ASN A 545 0.80 -25.29 11.00
CA ASN A 545 0.05 -24.31 11.77
C ASN A 545 0.93 -23.09 12.10
N THR A 546 0.74 -22.03 11.33
CA THR A 546 1.31 -20.69 11.55
C THR A 546 0.22 -19.67 11.92
N ALA A 547 -0.97 -20.15 12.31
CA ALA A 547 -2.10 -19.32 12.67
C ALA A 547 -2.18 -19.08 14.18
N ARG A 548 -2.67 -20.06 14.95
CA ARG A 548 -2.86 -19.98 16.41
C ARG A 548 -2.88 -21.37 17.02
N GLY A 549 -2.43 -21.48 18.27
CA GLY A 549 -2.66 -22.68 19.09
C GLY A 549 -4.14 -22.93 19.33
N GLY A 550 -4.53 -24.19 19.44
CA GLY A 550 -5.93 -24.60 19.68
C GLY A 550 -6.85 -24.55 18.47
N ILE A 551 -6.35 -24.27 17.26
CA ILE A 551 -7.07 -24.57 16.01
C ILE A 551 -6.87 -26.03 15.62
N VAL A 552 -5.67 -26.55 15.87
CA VAL A 552 -5.33 -27.96 15.79
C VAL A 552 -5.36 -28.52 17.20
N ASP A 553 -6.04 -29.64 17.39
CA ASP A 553 -6.00 -30.41 18.64
C ASP A 553 -4.59 -31.02 18.79
N GLU A 554 -3.82 -30.51 19.75
CA GLU A 554 -2.42 -30.91 19.94
C GLU A 554 -2.26 -32.35 20.42
N ASP A 555 -3.20 -32.87 21.21
CA ASP A 555 -3.17 -34.25 21.69
C ASP A 555 -3.45 -35.19 20.51
N ALA A 556 -4.47 -34.88 19.70
CA ALA A 556 -4.78 -35.64 18.50
C ALA A 556 -3.62 -35.61 17.48
N LEU A 557 -2.98 -34.45 17.30
CA LEU A 557 -1.80 -34.32 16.45
C LEU A 557 -0.62 -35.14 16.99
N GLY A 558 -0.38 -35.12 18.30
CA GLY A 558 0.67 -35.91 18.93
C GLY A 558 0.49 -37.41 18.69
N VAL A 559 -0.75 -37.90 18.79
CA VAL A 559 -1.08 -39.29 18.43
C VAL A 559 -0.88 -39.55 16.93
N ALA A 560 -1.33 -38.65 16.06
CA ALA A 560 -1.17 -38.81 14.61
C ALA A 560 0.31 -38.86 14.17
N LEU A 561 1.17 -38.04 14.79
CA LEU A 561 2.62 -38.03 14.54
C LEU A 561 3.29 -39.29 15.07
N LYS A 562 2.96 -39.70 16.31
CA LYS A 562 3.48 -40.93 16.93
C LYS A 562 3.15 -42.17 16.10
N ASP A 563 1.91 -42.27 15.64
CA ASP A 563 1.41 -43.39 14.85
C ASP A 563 1.75 -43.28 13.35
N LYS A 564 2.45 -42.20 12.94
CA LYS A 564 2.79 -41.89 11.54
C LYS A 564 1.58 -41.90 10.60
N ARG A 565 0.42 -41.41 11.08
CA ARG A 565 -0.79 -41.23 10.25
C ARG A 565 -0.66 -40.11 9.25
N ILE A 566 0.26 -39.17 9.51
CA ILE A 566 0.71 -38.14 8.58
C ILE A 566 2.24 -38.13 8.58
N ALA A 567 2.85 -37.57 7.54
CA ALA A 567 4.29 -37.59 7.37
C ALA A 567 5.01 -36.70 8.38
N GLY A 568 4.36 -35.64 8.86
CA GLY A 568 4.94 -34.72 9.84
C GLY A 568 4.11 -33.45 10.00
N ALA A 569 4.62 -32.54 10.82
CA ALA A 569 3.97 -31.25 11.03
C ALA A 569 4.98 -30.12 11.28
N ALA A 570 4.56 -28.88 11.06
CA ALA A 570 5.30 -27.69 11.48
C ALA A 570 4.39 -26.76 12.29
N ILE A 571 4.78 -26.44 13.52
CA ILE A 571 3.96 -25.74 14.51
C ILE A 571 4.71 -24.52 15.04
N ASP A 572 4.17 -23.33 14.78
CA ASP A 572 4.68 -22.07 15.32
C ASP A 572 3.86 -21.58 16.51
N CYS A 573 2.59 -21.99 16.61
CA CYS A 573 1.69 -21.54 17.67
C CYS A 573 1.16 -22.71 18.49
N PHE A 574 1.14 -22.56 19.81
CA PHE A 574 0.81 -23.61 20.78
C PHE A 574 -0.33 -23.21 21.72
N VAL A 575 -1.02 -24.20 22.27
CA VAL A 575 -1.93 -24.03 23.39
C VAL A 575 -1.10 -23.70 24.63
N GLY A 576 -1.45 -22.61 25.31
CA GLY A 576 -0.78 -22.20 26.55
C GLY A 576 0.56 -21.50 26.34
N GLU A 577 0.70 -20.66 25.31
CA GLU A 577 1.86 -19.81 25.12
C GLU A 577 2.06 -18.77 26.26
N PRO A 578 3.32 -18.45 26.63
CA PRO A 578 4.55 -19.12 26.21
C PRO A 578 4.72 -20.49 26.87
N LEU A 579 5.36 -21.43 26.17
CA LEU A 579 5.67 -22.74 26.74
C LEU A 579 6.68 -22.60 27.89
N THR A 580 6.32 -23.12 29.06
CA THR A 580 7.16 -23.12 30.27
C THR A 580 7.87 -24.46 30.52
N ALA A 581 7.55 -25.46 29.70
CA ALA A 581 8.18 -26.78 29.67
C ALA A 581 8.39 -27.21 28.20
N PRO A 582 9.28 -28.19 27.92
CA PRO A 582 9.44 -28.72 26.58
C PRO A 582 8.11 -29.23 26.00
N SER A 583 7.81 -28.86 24.76
CA SER A 583 6.62 -29.35 24.05
C SER A 583 6.65 -30.87 23.91
N ALA A 584 5.49 -31.53 23.96
CA ALA A 584 5.35 -32.94 23.62
C ALA A 584 5.84 -33.25 22.21
N PHE A 585 5.78 -32.27 21.29
CA PHE A 585 6.25 -32.44 19.92
C PHE A 585 7.77 -32.52 19.78
N THR A 586 8.54 -32.20 20.83
CA THR A 586 10.01 -32.34 20.82
C THR A 586 10.47 -33.80 20.65
N ALA A 587 9.60 -34.77 20.96
CA ALA A 587 9.85 -36.19 20.79
C ALA A 587 9.75 -36.68 19.34
N PHE A 588 9.30 -35.84 18.40
CA PHE A 588 9.07 -36.23 17.01
C PHE A 588 10.10 -35.59 16.06
N ASP A 589 10.88 -36.43 15.38
CA ASP A 589 11.87 -35.99 14.39
C ASP A 589 11.23 -35.39 13.13
N ASN A 590 9.97 -35.75 12.86
CA ASN A 590 9.15 -35.22 11.77
C ASN A 590 8.30 -34.00 12.18
N ALA A 591 8.64 -33.34 13.29
CA ALA A 591 8.06 -32.06 13.70
C ALA A 591 9.09 -30.92 13.61
N LEU A 592 8.68 -29.80 12.99
CA LEU A 592 9.38 -28.52 13.06
C LEU A 592 8.65 -27.60 14.04
N LEU A 593 9.40 -26.94 14.92
CA LEU A 593 8.83 -26.13 15.99
C LEU A 593 9.51 -24.75 15.99
N ALA A 594 8.74 -23.69 16.16
CA ALA A 594 9.25 -22.35 16.43
C ALA A 594 8.41 -21.68 17.52
N PRO A 595 9.01 -20.84 18.38
CA PRO A 595 8.30 -20.23 19.51
C PRO A 595 7.52 -18.97 19.09
N HIS A 596 6.49 -19.15 18.25
CA HIS A 596 5.63 -18.09 17.70
C HIS A 596 6.43 -16.95 17.07
N CYS A 597 7.46 -17.33 16.31
CA CYS A 597 8.40 -16.39 15.72
C CYS A 597 8.93 -16.80 14.36
N ILE A 598 8.40 -17.85 13.73
CA ILE A 598 8.96 -18.30 12.43
C ILE A 598 8.93 -17.22 11.36
N ALA A 599 7.92 -16.33 11.41
CA ALA A 599 7.77 -15.23 10.46
C ALA A 599 8.55 -13.95 10.86
N TRP A 600 9.21 -13.93 12.03
CA TRP A 600 9.85 -12.73 12.54
C TRP A 600 11.05 -12.33 11.68
N THR A 601 10.94 -11.15 11.09
CA THR A 601 11.95 -10.49 10.28
C THR A 601 12.01 -9.01 10.65
N ASP A 602 13.11 -8.33 10.33
CA ASP A 602 13.24 -6.88 10.51
C ASP A 602 12.13 -6.15 9.73
N GLU A 603 11.81 -6.62 8.52
CA GLU A 603 10.74 -6.10 7.67
C GLU A 603 9.36 -6.27 8.31
N LEU A 604 9.06 -7.45 8.87
CA LEU A 604 7.78 -7.68 9.55
C LEU A 604 7.56 -6.69 10.69
N PHE A 605 8.55 -6.53 11.58
CA PHE A 605 8.43 -5.62 12.72
C PHE A 605 8.34 -4.16 12.28
N ARG A 606 9.14 -3.76 11.28
CA ARG A 606 9.03 -2.44 10.67
C ARG A 606 7.63 -2.16 10.15
N ASP A 607 7.07 -3.09 9.36
CA ASP A 607 5.82 -2.86 8.63
C ASP A 607 4.59 -2.93 9.56
N ILE A 608 4.58 -3.86 10.54
CA ILE A 608 3.60 -3.85 11.62
C ILE A 608 3.66 -2.52 12.37
N GLY A 609 4.86 -2.11 12.78
CA GLY A 609 5.08 -0.89 13.53
C GLY A 609 4.58 0.34 12.79
N ARG A 610 4.91 0.46 11.50
CA ARG A 610 4.45 1.57 10.65
C ARG A 610 2.94 1.58 10.53
N ALA A 611 2.29 0.43 10.32
CA ALA A 611 0.84 0.34 10.21
C ALA A 611 0.15 0.84 11.49
N VAL A 612 0.60 0.37 12.66
CA VAL A 612 -0.03 0.76 13.94
C VAL A 612 0.27 2.21 14.30
N CYS A 613 1.52 2.66 14.12
CA CYS A 613 1.88 4.06 14.36
C CYS A 613 1.11 5.00 13.43
N ARG A 614 0.91 4.61 12.16
CA ARG A 614 0.10 5.38 11.23
C ARG A 614 -1.36 5.44 11.68
N GLY A 615 -1.92 4.34 12.16
CA GLY A 615 -3.28 4.33 12.72
C GLY A 615 -3.45 5.27 13.92
N MET A 616 -2.45 5.32 14.82
CA MET A 616 -2.43 6.28 15.92
C MET A 616 -2.34 7.74 15.44
N LEU A 617 -1.51 7.99 14.43
CA LEU A 617 -1.37 9.31 13.80
C LEU A 617 -2.65 9.73 13.06
N ASP A 618 -3.33 8.80 12.40
CA ASP A 618 -4.60 9.05 11.74
C ASP A 618 -5.66 9.46 12.78
N LEU A 619 -5.77 8.75 13.89
CA LEU A 619 -6.67 9.11 14.98
C LEU A 619 -6.39 10.50 15.57
N SER A 620 -5.11 10.84 15.80
CA SER A 620 -4.74 12.16 16.33
C SER A 620 -5.09 13.31 15.38
N LEU A 621 -5.16 13.01 14.08
CA LEU A 621 -5.55 13.93 13.01
C LEU A 621 -7.05 13.84 12.64
N GLY A 622 -7.86 13.11 13.40
CA GLY A 622 -9.30 12.97 13.17
C GLY A 622 -9.68 12.08 11.98
N ARG A 623 -8.76 11.22 11.53
CA ARG A 623 -9.01 10.20 10.49
C ARG A 623 -9.22 8.82 11.12
N ARG A 624 -9.98 7.97 10.42
CA ARG A 624 -10.20 6.58 10.85
C ARG A 624 -8.98 5.73 10.47
N PRO A 625 -8.39 4.96 11.41
CA PRO A 625 -7.32 4.03 11.09
C PRO A 625 -7.85 2.82 10.30
N ALA A 626 -6.97 2.15 9.57
CA ALA A 626 -7.26 0.85 8.97
C ALA A 626 -7.29 -0.27 10.02
N GLY A 627 -7.87 -1.42 9.68
CA GLY A 627 -7.84 -2.62 10.54
C GLY A 627 -8.65 -2.50 11.83
N VAL A 628 -9.69 -1.66 11.86
CA VAL A 628 -10.56 -1.50 13.03
C VAL A 628 -11.40 -2.76 13.26
N LEU A 629 -11.41 -3.24 14.50
CA LEU A 629 -12.16 -4.45 14.90
C LEU A 629 -13.51 -4.13 15.54
N ASN A 630 -13.70 -2.92 16.07
CA ASN A 630 -14.94 -2.47 16.69
C ASN A 630 -15.47 -1.16 16.06
N PRO A 631 -15.85 -1.18 14.76
CA PRO A 631 -16.23 0.04 14.03
C PRO A 631 -17.43 0.78 14.65
N ALA A 632 -18.30 0.08 15.40
CA ALA A 632 -19.43 0.68 16.10
C ALA A 632 -19.02 1.77 17.12
N VAL A 633 -17.77 1.78 17.59
CA VAL A 633 -17.25 2.82 18.49
C VAL A 633 -17.31 4.21 17.84
N PHE A 634 -17.18 4.32 16.52
CA PHE A 634 -17.25 5.61 15.83
C PHE A 634 -18.62 6.30 15.93
N ASP A 635 -19.69 5.53 16.16
CA ASP A 635 -21.05 6.03 16.22
C ASP A 635 -21.50 6.36 17.65
N ARG A 636 -20.65 6.10 18.65
CA ARG A 636 -20.96 6.35 20.07
C ARG A 636 -20.71 7.83 20.41
N PRO A 637 -21.72 8.56 20.94
CA PRO A 637 -21.57 9.99 21.26
C PRO A 637 -20.42 10.29 22.22
N THR A 638 -20.24 9.45 23.24
CA THR A 638 -19.17 9.55 24.24
C THR A 638 -17.78 9.40 23.61
N PHE A 639 -17.61 8.47 22.67
CA PHE A 639 -16.39 8.36 21.88
C PHE A 639 -16.18 9.58 20.98
N GLN A 640 -17.21 10.04 20.27
CA GLN A 640 -17.10 11.22 19.40
C GLN A 640 -16.72 12.47 20.19
N ASP A 641 -17.25 12.67 21.39
CA ASP A 641 -16.90 13.78 22.29
C ASP A 641 -15.44 13.68 22.73
N LYS A 642 -15.03 12.49 23.18
CA LYS A 642 -13.63 12.19 23.54
C LYS A 642 -12.68 12.45 22.37
N TRP A 643 -13.04 11.98 21.17
CA TRP A 643 -12.24 12.11 19.96
C TRP A 643 -12.19 13.56 19.47
N ARG A 644 -13.29 14.32 19.53
CA ARG A 644 -13.32 15.76 19.24
C ARG A 644 -12.45 16.57 20.20
N ARG A 645 -12.44 16.21 21.48
CA ARG A 645 -11.63 16.88 22.51
C ARG A 645 -10.13 16.67 22.31
N LEU A 646 -9.74 15.49 21.81
CA LEU A 646 -8.35 15.03 21.76
C LEU A 646 -7.72 15.08 20.37
N ARG A 647 -8.53 15.13 19.31
CA ARG A 647 -8.05 15.45 17.97
C ARG A 647 -7.56 16.89 17.93
N ARG A 648 -6.56 17.15 17.11
CA ARG A 648 -6.09 18.53 16.86
C ARG A 648 -7.27 19.40 16.41
N ALA A 649 -7.52 20.51 17.12
CA ALA A 649 -8.37 21.57 16.59
C ALA A 649 -7.68 22.12 15.33
N GLY A 650 -8.23 21.81 14.16
CA GLY A 650 -7.84 22.44 12.91
C GLY A 650 -8.48 23.82 12.84
N ASN A 651 -7.68 24.81 12.44
CA ASN A 651 -8.10 26.14 12.00
C ASN A 651 -9.26 26.09 11.01
#